data_AF-A0A8B9HCI3-F1
#
_entry.id   AF-A0A8B9HCI3-F1
#
_cell.length_a   1.000
_cell.length_b   1.000
_cell.length_c   1.000
_cell.angle_alpha   90.00
_cell.angle_beta   90.00
_cell.angle_gamma   90.00
#
_symmetry.space_group_name_H-M   'P 1'
#
loop_
_entity.id
_entity.type
_entity.pdbx_description
1 polymer ?
#
loop_
_entity_poly.entity_id
_entity_poly.type
_entity_poly.pdbx_seq_one_letter_code
_entity_poly.pdbx_strand_id
1 'polypeptide(L)'
;MSAEAADREAVTGSRPNTPPQTSWFEFLLDPSLLEHHLQKVNPDPSPVQLVIQFLEQASKPSVNEQNLVQPPADNRRNRTLKLLALKVAAHLRWDLDVLEKGLTIPVLNMLLNELLCASKVPPGVKHVDLDLSTLPPTTAMAVLIYNRWAIRTIVLSSFPEKQSKPGPHQLNMYLQLKSASALLLAPFLQLKEQATDSIMVLEAALNIKKDFYIHTLRTLDLLAADPSTANGETESSTAGLRISADELHFQVHYDLGGINFQQGCSDPSAYEKAREHFRRTRELLAKLSPNPLHCHLDEKRLAGYWSACRAVTGTSDPSDSQLTPYGLINNLIKTHNYQGLIDAFIKDNITHSLPNSFRHSVQLELLHRVQQGDKALEEVCHKLCVCNAVRDALEGQVLGVRFQQLLLKPSKRTISFLLEVCTKSLDKEHTSEVSKRKMALFLKNLCERLEEVPLAYMVSSHKLFMELLPDEEKKVLLDQMRKRSATVNLSAKPLPSFYDIPASASVNIGHLEQQLILSLDARQIRQILIELHGMAERSFWRVNSKWEVPSDYLKVILAIKDNLTRDLVYILMAKGLHCVQIKDFVHARQLFSACLELVTEFSPKLRQVMLNEMLLLDVRAHEAGATEGNVERPPSDLVSRVRGYLEMRIHDIPLRQVVGEECVAFMLNWRENEYLTLQVPSTLVNNNPYIKLGQLLAATCKELPGPKESRRTAKELWEAVVQICSVSSQHKRSSDGRVSLIKQRDSSLGIMPRLETLTAEHLSIWPSSLANIQSVDVEAVAVTVKELVTYALTLNPNNQSWLITQADIYFVTNQYSAAMHYYLQAGTVCSDYFTKPVPPDVYTDQVLKRMIKCCSLLNCHTQVAVLCQFLREVDYMTAFKALQEQTSHDSMDSFYDYIWDVTILEYLTHIHHKRGEIDKRQVAIKAIGQSELNSSNPEEVLQLAAQKRKKKFLQAMAKLYF
;
A
#
# COMPACT_ATOMS: atom_id res chain seq x y z
N MET A 1 3.08 -8.06 -65.09
CA MET A 1 3.89 -9.26 -65.32
C MET A 1 4.68 -9.53 -64.05
N SER A 2 4.08 -10.31 -63.15
CA SER A 2 4.55 -10.51 -61.78
C SER A 2 4.46 -12.00 -61.47
N ALA A 3 5.58 -12.60 -61.09
CA ALA A 3 5.76 -13.75 -60.18
C ALA A 3 4.79 -14.96 -60.22
N GLU A 4 3.97 -15.17 -61.26
CA GLU A 4 3.09 -16.34 -61.44
C GLU A 4 3.68 -17.40 -62.39
N ALA A 5 4.83 -17.11 -63.02
CA ALA A 5 5.42 -18.01 -64.03
C ALA A 5 6.48 -18.98 -63.48
N ALA A 6 6.92 -18.83 -62.22
CA ALA A 6 8.00 -19.63 -61.65
C ALA A 6 7.54 -20.86 -60.83
N ASP A 7 6.25 -20.98 -60.55
CA ASP A 7 5.68 -22.12 -59.78
C ASP A 7 5.11 -23.25 -60.66
N ARG A 8 5.32 -23.18 -61.98
CA ARG A 8 4.75 -24.16 -62.93
C ARG A 8 5.66 -25.29 -63.39
N GLU A 9 6.91 -25.38 -62.94
CA GLU A 9 7.85 -26.41 -63.47
C GLU A 9 8.58 -27.29 -62.44
N ALA A 10 8.17 -27.31 -61.17
CA ALA A 10 8.81 -28.20 -60.20
C ALA A 10 7.81 -28.84 -59.21
N VAL A 11 6.97 -29.78 -59.67
CA VAL A 11 6.71 -31.10 -59.03
C VAL A 11 6.02 -32.00 -60.07
N THR A 12 6.81 -32.50 -61.03
CA THR A 12 6.54 -33.78 -61.68
C THR A 12 7.03 -34.89 -60.75
N GLY A 13 6.24 -35.17 -59.71
CA GLY A 13 6.50 -36.22 -58.73
C GLY A 13 5.19 -36.86 -58.33
N SER A 14 4.99 -38.11 -58.75
CA SER A 14 3.97 -39.09 -58.30
C SER A 14 2.82 -38.53 -57.45
N ARG A 15 1.70 -38.14 -58.10
CA ARG A 15 0.43 -37.96 -57.41
C ARG A 15 0.02 -39.29 -56.78
N PRO A 16 -0.34 -39.35 -55.48
CA PRO A 16 -1.14 -40.44 -54.98
C PRO A 16 -2.46 -40.42 -55.76
N ASN A 17 -2.91 -41.57 -56.27
CA ASN A 17 -4.26 -41.72 -56.83
C ASN A 17 -5.28 -41.55 -55.69
N THR A 18 -5.62 -40.31 -55.32
CA THR A 18 -6.87 -40.03 -54.63
C THR A 18 -8.00 -40.10 -55.67
N PRO A 19 -9.04 -40.93 -55.47
CA PRO A 19 -10.18 -40.97 -56.38
C PRO A 19 -10.83 -39.59 -56.49
N PRO A 20 -11.45 -39.25 -57.64
CA PRO A 20 -12.16 -37.98 -57.81
C PRO A 20 -13.22 -37.82 -56.72
N GLN A 21 -13.29 -36.64 -56.10
CA GLN A 21 -14.27 -36.31 -55.07
C GLN A 21 -15.68 -36.36 -55.68
N THR A 22 -16.57 -37.17 -55.10
CA THR A 22 -17.97 -37.28 -55.55
C THR A 22 -18.68 -35.94 -55.37
N SER A 23 -19.16 -35.36 -56.47
CA SER A 23 -19.81 -34.04 -56.43
C SER A 23 -21.27 -34.14 -55.95
N TRP A 24 -21.78 -33.09 -55.29
CA TRP A 24 -23.14 -33.10 -54.69
C TRP A 24 -24.27 -33.45 -55.68
N PHE A 25 -24.13 -33.13 -56.97
CA PHE A 25 -25.16 -33.38 -57.99
C PHE A 25 -25.20 -34.85 -58.43
N GLU A 26 -24.12 -35.62 -58.23
CA GLU A 26 -24.08 -37.05 -58.58
C GLU A 26 -25.08 -37.84 -57.72
N PHE A 27 -25.28 -37.42 -56.46
CA PHE A 27 -26.29 -37.99 -55.55
C PHE A 27 -27.74 -37.70 -55.98
N LEU A 28 -27.99 -36.77 -56.91
CA LEU A 28 -29.30 -36.55 -57.51
C LEU A 28 -29.55 -37.46 -58.72
N LEU A 29 -28.48 -37.93 -59.37
CA LEU A 29 -28.53 -38.73 -60.59
C LEU A 29 -28.66 -40.23 -60.28
N ASP A 30 -28.00 -40.70 -59.20
CA ASP A 30 -28.05 -42.08 -58.74
C ASP A 30 -28.61 -42.18 -57.30
N PRO A 31 -29.84 -42.70 -57.12
CA PRO A 31 -30.48 -42.86 -55.81
C PRO A 31 -29.73 -43.80 -54.85
N SER A 32 -28.94 -44.75 -55.36
CA SER A 32 -28.22 -45.75 -54.55
C SER A 32 -26.84 -45.26 -54.08
N LEU A 33 -26.31 -44.21 -54.72
CA LEU A 33 -24.98 -43.68 -54.46
C LEU A 33 -24.81 -43.16 -53.03
N LEU A 34 -25.84 -42.55 -52.45
CA LEU A 34 -25.76 -41.99 -51.09
C LEU A 34 -25.51 -43.09 -50.04
N GLU A 35 -26.24 -44.19 -50.11
CA GLU A 35 -26.11 -45.27 -49.12
C GLU A 35 -24.76 -45.98 -49.25
N HIS A 36 -24.32 -46.25 -50.47
CA HIS A 36 -22.98 -46.81 -50.72
C HIS A 36 -21.86 -45.88 -50.29
N HIS A 37 -22.04 -44.56 -50.44
CA HIS A 37 -21.04 -43.58 -50.01
C HIS A 37 -20.93 -43.52 -48.49
N LEU A 38 -22.06 -43.49 -47.77
CA LEU A 38 -22.10 -43.41 -46.31
C LEU A 38 -21.57 -44.67 -45.61
N GLN A 39 -21.55 -45.82 -46.30
CA GLN A 39 -20.97 -47.07 -45.78
C GLN A 39 -19.43 -47.14 -45.86
N LYS A 40 -18.77 -46.20 -46.55
CA LYS A 40 -17.30 -46.15 -46.63
C LYS A 40 -16.69 -45.82 -45.27
N VAL A 41 -15.49 -46.34 -44.99
CA VAL A 41 -14.78 -46.11 -43.71
C VAL A 41 -14.39 -44.64 -43.52
N ASN A 42 -14.10 -43.92 -44.60
CA ASN A 42 -13.82 -42.47 -44.61
C ASN A 42 -14.43 -41.85 -45.88
N PRO A 43 -15.73 -41.50 -45.88
CA PRO A 43 -16.35 -40.87 -47.03
C PRO A 43 -15.81 -39.45 -47.23
N ASP A 44 -15.43 -39.13 -48.48
CA ASP A 44 -15.07 -37.77 -48.92
C ASP A 44 -15.99 -37.37 -50.10
N PRO A 45 -16.86 -36.37 -49.95
CA PRO A 45 -17.06 -35.52 -48.77
C PRO A 45 -17.65 -36.27 -47.57
N SER A 46 -17.32 -35.80 -46.36
CA SER A 46 -17.82 -36.35 -45.09
C SER A 46 -19.34 -36.15 -44.95
N PRO A 47 -20.04 -36.92 -44.09
CA PRO A 47 -21.49 -36.81 -43.94
C PRO A 47 -21.93 -35.39 -43.53
N VAL A 48 -21.18 -34.75 -42.63
CA VAL A 48 -21.43 -33.36 -42.22
C VAL A 48 -21.26 -32.39 -43.38
N GLN A 49 -20.20 -32.54 -44.19
CA GLN A 49 -20.00 -31.72 -45.39
C GLN A 49 -21.10 -31.92 -46.43
N LEU A 50 -21.62 -33.15 -46.59
CA LEU A 50 -22.75 -33.44 -47.46
C LEU A 50 -24.02 -32.71 -47.01
N VAL A 51 -24.31 -32.68 -45.70
CA VAL A 51 -25.46 -31.91 -45.17
C VAL A 51 -25.30 -30.42 -45.49
N ILE A 52 -24.12 -29.84 -45.30
CA ILE A 52 -23.83 -28.44 -45.65
C ILE A 52 -24.07 -28.22 -47.15
N GLN A 53 -23.47 -29.04 -48.01
CA GLN A 53 -23.60 -28.91 -49.45
C GLN A 53 -25.06 -29.05 -49.92
N PHE A 54 -25.82 -30.04 -49.43
CA PHE A 54 -27.21 -30.24 -49.85
C PHE A 54 -28.11 -29.09 -49.41
N LEU A 55 -27.99 -28.61 -48.16
CA LEU A 55 -28.81 -27.52 -47.64
C LEU A 55 -28.43 -26.16 -48.22
N GLU A 56 -27.13 -25.86 -48.38
CA GLU A 56 -26.70 -24.63 -49.05
C GLU A 56 -27.20 -24.57 -50.49
N GLN A 57 -27.17 -25.70 -51.23
CA GLN A 57 -27.66 -25.73 -52.61
C GLN A 57 -29.19 -25.67 -52.69
N ALA A 58 -29.91 -26.25 -51.73
CA ALA A 58 -31.37 -26.17 -51.66
C ALA A 58 -31.89 -24.78 -51.24
N SER A 59 -31.11 -24.06 -50.41
CA SER A 59 -31.48 -22.76 -49.84
C SER A 59 -30.86 -21.56 -50.56
N LYS A 60 -30.16 -21.78 -51.69
CA LYS A 60 -29.60 -20.69 -52.50
C LYS A 60 -30.72 -19.78 -53.03
N PRO A 61 -30.73 -18.48 -52.68
CA PRO A 61 -31.72 -17.56 -53.21
C PRO A 61 -31.50 -17.34 -54.71
N SER A 62 -32.59 -17.35 -55.48
CA SER A 62 -32.57 -17.02 -56.90
C SER A 62 -32.67 -15.50 -57.08
N VAL A 63 -31.91 -14.96 -58.02
CA VAL A 63 -31.97 -13.55 -58.39
C VAL A 63 -32.84 -13.43 -59.64
N ASN A 64 -33.86 -12.57 -59.62
CA ASN A 64 -34.69 -12.34 -60.81
C ASN A 64 -33.94 -11.48 -61.86
N GLU A 65 -34.51 -11.33 -63.07
CA GLU A 65 -33.93 -10.51 -64.15
C GLU A 65 -33.70 -9.02 -63.77
N GLN A 66 -34.28 -8.57 -62.66
CA GLN A 66 -34.16 -7.22 -62.09
C GLN A 66 -33.19 -7.13 -60.91
N ASN A 67 -32.36 -8.17 -60.68
CA ASN A 67 -31.42 -8.26 -59.55
C ASN A 67 -32.07 -8.26 -58.14
N LEU A 68 -33.37 -8.55 -58.04
CA LEU A 68 -34.06 -8.72 -56.76
C LEU A 68 -33.94 -10.16 -56.27
N VAL A 69 -33.59 -10.32 -55.00
CA VAL A 69 -33.44 -11.61 -54.31
C VAL A 69 -34.83 -12.19 -54.06
N GLN A 70 -35.13 -13.34 -54.66
CA GLN A 70 -36.36 -14.11 -54.41
C GLN A 70 -36.09 -15.24 -53.41
N PRO A 71 -37.09 -15.61 -52.58
CA PRO A 71 -36.98 -16.77 -51.70
C PRO A 71 -36.70 -18.04 -52.52
N PRO A 72 -35.99 -19.03 -51.95
CA PRO A 72 -35.62 -20.25 -52.66
C PRO A 72 -36.86 -20.98 -53.19
N ALA A 73 -36.84 -21.34 -54.48
CA ALA A 73 -37.98 -21.99 -55.13
C ALA A 73 -38.24 -23.39 -54.56
N ASP A 74 -39.48 -23.69 -54.19
CA ASP A 74 -39.88 -25.04 -53.75
C ASP A 74 -40.12 -25.97 -54.96
N ASN A 75 -39.02 -26.38 -55.60
CA ASN A 75 -39.02 -27.26 -56.76
C ASN A 75 -38.61 -28.70 -56.37
N ARG A 76 -38.89 -29.66 -57.27
CA ARG A 76 -38.56 -31.08 -57.07
C ARG A 76 -37.09 -31.28 -56.69
N ARG A 77 -36.17 -30.55 -57.34
CA ARG A 77 -34.73 -30.60 -57.04
C ARG A 77 -34.44 -30.24 -55.57
N ASN A 78 -34.98 -29.13 -55.08
CA ASN A 78 -34.73 -28.65 -53.71
C ASN A 78 -35.36 -29.57 -52.67
N ARG A 79 -36.54 -30.13 -52.94
CA ARG A 79 -37.16 -31.16 -52.08
C ARG A 79 -36.29 -32.42 -52.00
N THR A 80 -35.74 -32.89 -53.12
CA THR A 80 -34.84 -34.04 -53.14
C THR A 80 -33.54 -33.76 -52.38
N LEU A 81 -32.95 -32.56 -52.53
CA LEU A 81 -31.74 -32.17 -51.79
C LEU A 81 -31.97 -32.11 -50.27
N LYS A 82 -33.10 -31.54 -49.83
CA LYS A 82 -33.51 -31.53 -48.42
C LYS A 82 -33.69 -32.95 -47.87
N LEU A 83 -34.35 -33.83 -48.64
CA LEU A 83 -34.50 -35.25 -48.27
C LEU A 83 -33.15 -35.97 -48.15
N LEU A 84 -32.20 -35.73 -49.07
CA LEU A 84 -30.85 -36.28 -48.99
C LEU A 84 -30.13 -35.79 -47.73
N ALA A 85 -30.28 -34.52 -47.34
CA ALA A 85 -29.73 -34.01 -46.08
C ALA A 85 -30.32 -34.72 -44.85
N LEU A 86 -31.65 -34.95 -44.82
CA LEU A 86 -32.32 -35.71 -43.76
C LEU A 86 -31.84 -37.17 -43.71
N LYS A 87 -31.60 -37.81 -44.86
CA LYS A 87 -31.05 -39.18 -44.93
C LYS A 87 -29.64 -39.26 -44.37
N VAL A 88 -28.79 -38.28 -44.67
CA VAL A 88 -27.44 -38.19 -44.10
C VAL A 88 -27.51 -37.97 -42.59
N ALA A 89 -28.42 -37.11 -42.11
CA ALA A 89 -28.64 -36.92 -40.67
C ALA A 89 -29.16 -38.20 -39.98
N ALA A 90 -30.04 -38.95 -40.64
CA ALA A 90 -30.51 -40.25 -40.16
C ALA A 90 -29.40 -41.32 -40.13
N HIS A 91 -28.44 -41.27 -41.06
CA HIS A 91 -27.23 -42.12 -41.01
C HIS A 91 -26.34 -41.76 -39.81
N LEU A 92 -26.20 -40.46 -39.53
CA LEU A 92 -25.55 -39.95 -38.32
C LEU A 92 -26.39 -40.17 -37.04
N ARG A 93 -27.53 -40.87 -37.16
CA ARG A 93 -28.45 -41.16 -36.06
C ARG A 93 -28.92 -39.91 -35.33
N TRP A 94 -29.01 -38.76 -36.00
CA TRP A 94 -29.44 -37.52 -35.36
C TRP A 94 -28.66 -37.17 -34.08
N ASP A 95 -27.40 -37.58 -34.01
CA ASP A 95 -26.53 -37.29 -32.87
C ASP A 95 -26.25 -35.79 -32.81
N LEU A 96 -26.82 -35.12 -31.81
CA LEU A 96 -26.67 -33.68 -31.62
C LEU A 96 -25.21 -33.29 -31.35
N ASP A 97 -24.39 -34.14 -30.72
CA ASP A 97 -22.98 -33.81 -30.50
C ASP A 97 -22.19 -33.75 -31.81
N VAL A 98 -22.52 -34.64 -32.76
CA VAL A 98 -21.90 -34.67 -34.09
C VAL A 98 -22.41 -33.51 -34.94
N LEU A 99 -23.72 -33.25 -34.89
CA LEU A 99 -24.35 -32.18 -35.67
C LEU A 99 -23.94 -30.78 -35.17
N GLU A 100 -23.88 -30.54 -33.86
CA GLU A 100 -23.49 -29.24 -33.26
C GLU A 100 -22.00 -28.92 -33.48
N LYS A 101 -21.12 -29.93 -33.46
CA LYS A 101 -19.68 -29.74 -33.76
C LYS A 101 -19.42 -29.58 -35.27
N GLY A 102 -20.23 -30.22 -36.09
CA GLY A 102 -20.03 -30.30 -37.53
C GLY A 102 -20.71 -29.19 -38.33
N LEU A 103 -21.87 -28.69 -37.86
CA LEU A 103 -22.71 -27.74 -38.58
C LEU A 103 -22.76 -26.39 -37.86
N THR A 104 -22.87 -25.31 -38.62
CA THR A 104 -23.16 -23.99 -38.05
C THR A 104 -24.62 -23.91 -37.58
N ILE A 105 -24.89 -23.08 -36.57
CA ILE A 105 -26.25 -22.87 -36.01
C ILE A 105 -27.32 -22.69 -37.11
N PRO A 106 -27.12 -21.89 -38.18
CA PRO A 106 -28.15 -21.68 -39.20
C PRO A 106 -28.37 -22.92 -40.07
N VAL A 107 -27.30 -23.67 -40.39
CA VAL A 107 -27.40 -24.91 -41.17
C VAL A 107 -28.12 -25.99 -40.38
N LEU A 108 -27.83 -26.10 -39.08
CA LEU A 108 -28.52 -27.03 -38.20
C LEU A 108 -29.99 -26.64 -37.98
N ASN A 109 -30.29 -25.34 -37.86
CA ASN A 109 -31.66 -24.85 -37.82
C ASN A 109 -32.44 -25.22 -39.10
N MET A 110 -31.81 -25.06 -40.28
CA MET A 110 -32.43 -25.48 -41.56
C MET A 110 -32.72 -26.98 -41.55
N LEU A 111 -31.75 -27.82 -41.17
CA LEU A 111 -31.91 -29.27 -41.13
C LEU A 111 -33.06 -29.71 -40.21
N LEU A 112 -33.16 -29.14 -39.01
CA LEU A 112 -34.16 -29.53 -38.02
C LEU A 112 -35.55 -29.01 -38.38
N ASN A 113 -35.68 -27.83 -38.99
CA ASN A 113 -36.96 -27.38 -39.53
C ASN A 113 -37.45 -28.31 -40.65
N GLU A 114 -36.56 -28.78 -41.52
CA GLU A 114 -36.93 -29.78 -42.54
C GLU A 114 -37.34 -31.12 -41.93
N LEU A 115 -36.75 -31.53 -40.80
CA LEU A 115 -37.19 -32.70 -40.04
C LEU A 115 -38.62 -32.53 -39.48
N LEU A 116 -38.95 -31.35 -38.95
CA LEU A 116 -40.31 -31.03 -38.47
C LEU A 116 -41.32 -31.08 -39.63
N CYS A 117 -40.97 -30.51 -40.78
CA CYS A 117 -41.78 -30.56 -41.99
C CYS A 117 -41.98 -32.00 -42.49
N ALA A 118 -40.91 -32.81 -42.59
CA ALA A 118 -40.99 -34.20 -43.01
C ALA A 118 -41.82 -35.06 -42.04
N SER A 119 -41.84 -34.70 -40.76
CA SER A 119 -42.63 -35.37 -39.72
C SER A 119 -44.07 -34.87 -39.62
N LYS A 120 -44.52 -34.03 -40.57
CA LYS A 120 -45.87 -33.45 -40.64
C LYS A 120 -46.28 -32.67 -39.38
N VAL A 121 -45.34 -32.00 -38.71
CA VAL A 121 -45.66 -31.09 -37.60
C VAL A 121 -46.48 -29.89 -38.16
N PRO A 122 -47.62 -29.52 -37.54
CA PRO A 122 -48.45 -28.43 -38.05
C PRO A 122 -47.67 -27.11 -38.18
N PRO A 123 -47.62 -26.49 -39.37
CA PRO A 123 -46.89 -25.24 -39.56
C PRO A 123 -47.56 -24.10 -38.79
N GLY A 124 -46.77 -23.29 -38.08
CA GLY A 124 -47.22 -22.09 -37.36
C GLY A 124 -47.80 -22.33 -35.96
N VAL A 125 -47.92 -23.58 -35.50
CA VAL A 125 -48.32 -23.92 -34.13
C VAL A 125 -47.08 -23.95 -33.23
N LYS A 126 -47.14 -23.36 -32.03
CA LYS A 126 -46.04 -23.45 -31.08
C LYS A 126 -45.94 -24.89 -30.55
N HIS A 127 -44.71 -25.36 -30.36
CA HIS A 127 -44.49 -26.73 -29.86
C HIS A 127 -45.09 -26.97 -28.46
N VAL A 128 -45.21 -25.93 -27.62
CA VAL A 128 -45.80 -26.02 -26.28
C VAL A 128 -47.30 -26.32 -26.31
N ASP A 129 -47.99 -26.00 -27.41
CA ASP A 129 -49.43 -26.23 -27.57
C ASP A 129 -49.74 -27.66 -28.08
N LEU A 130 -48.71 -28.46 -28.40
CA LEU A 130 -48.84 -29.82 -28.90
C LEU A 130 -48.85 -30.84 -27.75
N ASP A 131 -49.84 -31.73 -27.71
CA ASP A 131 -49.83 -32.87 -26.78
C ASP A 131 -48.97 -34.02 -27.36
N LEU A 132 -47.71 -34.06 -26.93
CA LEU A 132 -46.73 -35.07 -27.32
C LEU A 132 -47.18 -36.52 -27.09
N SER A 133 -48.11 -36.78 -26.16
CA SER A 133 -48.58 -38.13 -25.85
C SER A 133 -49.54 -38.70 -26.88
N THR A 134 -50.17 -37.83 -27.68
CA THR A 134 -51.16 -38.14 -28.72
C THR A 134 -50.57 -38.17 -30.13
N LEU A 135 -49.39 -37.57 -30.31
CA LEU A 135 -48.70 -37.51 -31.60
C LEU A 135 -48.10 -38.87 -32.00
N PRO A 136 -47.90 -39.11 -33.32
CA PRO A 136 -47.09 -40.21 -33.80
C PRO A 136 -45.69 -40.20 -33.16
N PRO A 137 -45.10 -41.37 -32.84
CA PRO A 137 -43.84 -41.44 -32.09
C PRO A 137 -42.67 -40.75 -32.82
N THR A 138 -42.66 -40.79 -34.15
CA THR A 138 -41.66 -40.12 -35.00
C THR A 138 -41.84 -38.60 -35.04
N THR A 139 -43.08 -38.12 -35.04
CA THR A 139 -43.42 -36.69 -34.95
C THR A 139 -43.09 -36.13 -33.56
N ALA A 140 -43.44 -36.85 -32.49
CA ALA A 140 -43.06 -36.48 -31.13
C ALA A 140 -41.54 -36.41 -30.98
N MET A 141 -40.81 -37.38 -31.52
CA MET A 141 -39.34 -37.38 -31.48
C MET A 141 -38.73 -36.21 -32.25
N ALA A 142 -39.26 -35.83 -33.42
CA ALA A 142 -38.81 -34.67 -34.18
C ALA A 142 -38.95 -33.35 -33.39
N VAL A 143 -40.10 -33.16 -32.72
CA VAL A 143 -40.33 -32.01 -31.83
C VAL A 143 -39.33 -32.02 -30.67
N LEU A 144 -39.03 -33.18 -30.08
CA LEU A 144 -38.09 -33.29 -28.97
C LEU A 144 -36.64 -33.00 -29.39
N ILE A 145 -36.19 -33.50 -30.54
CA ILE A 145 -34.83 -33.21 -31.06
C ILE A 145 -34.64 -31.72 -31.30
N TYR A 146 -35.63 -31.05 -31.91
CA TYR A 146 -35.57 -29.60 -32.14
C TYR A 146 -35.45 -28.83 -30.81
N ASN A 147 -36.33 -29.11 -29.84
CA ASN A 147 -36.32 -28.37 -28.57
C ASN A 147 -35.07 -28.68 -27.73
N ARG A 148 -34.55 -29.92 -27.78
CA ARG A 148 -33.27 -30.27 -27.14
C ARG A 148 -32.10 -29.50 -27.77
N TRP A 149 -32.01 -29.49 -29.09
CA TRP A 149 -30.99 -28.71 -29.81
C TRP A 149 -31.08 -27.22 -29.50
N ALA A 150 -32.29 -26.66 -29.45
CA ALA A 150 -32.51 -25.24 -29.13
C ALA A 150 -31.90 -24.88 -27.76
N ILE A 151 -32.22 -25.67 -26.72
CA ILE A 151 -31.70 -25.48 -25.37
C ILE A 151 -30.18 -25.69 -25.31
N ARG A 152 -29.67 -26.75 -25.92
CA ARG A 152 -28.23 -27.04 -25.96
C ARG A 152 -27.44 -25.95 -26.65
N THR A 153 -27.93 -25.42 -27.76
CA THR A 153 -27.30 -24.31 -28.48
C THR A 153 -27.23 -23.05 -27.62
N ILE A 154 -28.30 -22.74 -26.87
CA ILE A 154 -28.31 -21.61 -25.92
C ILE A 154 -27.24 -21.79 -24.84
N VAL A 155 -27.13 -22.99 -24.26
CA VAL A 155 -26.11 -23.29 -23.24
C VAL A 155 -24.70 -23.24 -23.84
N LEU A 156 -24.46 -23.90 -24.98
CA LEU A 156 -23.15 -23.96 -25.63
C LEU A 156 -22.63 -22.57 -26.03
N SER A 157 -23.51 -21.72 -26.55
CA SER A 157 -23.19 -20.34 -26.91
C SER A 157 -22.79 -19.45 -25.73
N SER A 158 -23.11 -19.86 -24.49
CA SER A 158 -22.75 -19.12 -23.28
C SER A 158 -21.30 -19.36 -22.84
N PHE A 159 -20.63 -20.37 -23.40
CA PHE A 159 -19.22 -20.64 -23.09
C PHE A 159 -18.28 -19.69 -23.84
N PRO A 160 -17.22 -19.19 -23.18
CA PRO A 160 -16.22 -18.34 -23.81
C PRO A 160 -15.29 -19.18 -24.69
N GLU A 161 -15.69 -19.47 -25.92
CA GLU A 161 -14.82 -20.13 -26.90
C GLU A 161 -13.82 -19.13 -27.51
N LYS A 162 -12.57 -19.58 -27.66
CA LYS A 162 -11.50 -18.77 -28.24
C LYS A 162 -11.77 -18.57 -29.73
N GLN A 163 -12.22 -17.38 -30.10
CA GLN A 163 -12.42 -17.01 -31.50
C GLN A 163 -11.11 -17.09 -32.28
N SER A 164 -11.17 -17.58 -33.53
CA SER A 164 -10.06 -17.51 -34.46
C SER A 164 -9.78 -16.05 -34.77
N LYS A 165 -8.57 -15.57 -34.48
CA LYS A 165 -8.17 -14.19 -34.78
C LYS A 165 -8.17 -14.03 -36.31
N PRO A 166 -8.97 -13.13 -36.89
CA PRO A 166 -8.92 -12.90 -38.32
C PRO A 166 -7.54 -12.35 -38.71
N GLY A 167 -6.99 -12.86 -39.81
CA GLY A 167 -5.76 -12.34 -40.44
C GLY A 167 -5.98 -10.94 -41.06
N PRO A 168 -5.00 -10.40 -41.82
CA PRO A 168 -5.10 -9.06 -42.40
C PRO A 168 -6.36 -8.90 -43.28
N HIS A 169 -6.99 -7.73 -43.18
CA HIS A 169 -8.30 -7.45 -43.76
C HIS A 169 -8.25 -7.48 -45.29
N GLN A 170 -8.82 -8.52 -45.90
CA GLN A 170 -9.21 -8.51 -47.31
C GLN A 170 -10.69 -8.12 -47.43
N LEU A 171 -11.06 -7.38 -48.49
CA LEU A 171 -12.41 -6.85 -48.71
C LEU A 171 -13.51 -7.94 -48.72
N ASN A 172 -13.18 -9.16 -49.15
CA ASN A 172 -14.08 -10.33 -49.08
C ASN A 172 -14.43 -10.74 -47.64
N MET A 173 -13.59 -10.42 -46.66
CA MET A 173 -13.79 -10.77 -45.26
C MET A 173 -14.86 -9.90 -44.60
N TYR A 174 -15.04 -8.63 -45.01
CA TYR A 174 -16.10 -7.76 -44.47
C TYR A 174 -17.49 -8.22 -44.94
N LEU A 175 -17.63 -8.63 -46.20
CA LEU A 175 -18.86 -9.22 -46.71
C LEU A 175 -19.16 -10.55 -46.02
N GLN A 176 -18.16 -11.42 -45.84
CA GLN A 176 -18.31 -12.69 -45.11
C GLN A 176 -18.60 -12.52 -43.62
N LEU A 177 -17.98 -11.54 -42.93
CA LEU A 177 -18.24 -11.27 -41.50
C LEU A 177 -19.61 -10.66 -41.28
N LYS A 178 -20.05 -9.75 -42.14
CA LYS A 178 -21.36 -9.08 -42.02
C LYS A 178 -22.50 -10.04 -42.39
N SER A 179 -22.29 -10.91 -43.38
CA SER A 179 -23.24 -11.99 -43.69
C SER A 179 -23.23 -13.06 -42.61
N ALA A 180 -22.06 -13.51 -42.14
CA ALA A 180 -21.96 -14.54 -41.11
C ALA A 180 -22.52 -14.06 -39.75
N SER A 181 -22.24 -12.82 -39.32
CA SER A 181 -22.76 -12.31 -38.05
C SER A 181 -24.27 -12.11 -38.10
N ALA A 182 -24.83 -11.60 -39.21
CA ALA A 182 -26.27 -11.41 -39.36
C ALA A 182 -27.03 -12.75 -39.49
N LEU A 183 -26.47 -13.72 -40.24
CA LEU A 183 -27.03 -15.06 -40.42
C LEU A 183 -26.92 -15.93 -39.15
N LEU A 184 -25.92 -15.72 -38.29
CA LEU A 184 -25.77 -16.43 -37.02
C LEU A 184 -26.61 -15.83 -35.89
N LEU A 185 -26.75 -14.50 -35.85
CA LEU A 185 -27.38 -13.80 -34.72
C LEU A 185 -28.91 -13.91 -34.71
N ALA A 186 -29.56 -13.83 -35.88
CA ALA A 186 -31.02 -13.85 -35.93
C ALA A 186 -31.64 -15.20 -35.50
N PRO A 187 -31.17 -16.37 -36.00
CA PRO A 187 -31.66 -17.66 -35.50
C PRO A 187 -31.37 -17.85 -34.02
N PHE A 188 -30.21 -17.39 -33.54
CA PHE A 188 -29.83 -17.52 -32.15
C PHE A 188 -30.69 -16.66 -31.19
N LEU A 189 -31.04 -15.42 -31.58
CA LEU A 189 -31.96 -14.58 -30.82
C LEU A 189 -33.36 -15.19 -30.77
N GLN A 190 -33.83 -15.74 -31.89
CA GLN A 190 -35.11 -16.45 -31.96
C GLN A 190 -35.13 -17.66 -31.02
N LEU A 191 -34.05 -18.45 -30.96
CA LEU A 191 -33.95 -19.58 -30.02
C LEU A 191 -34.03 -19.10 -28.56
N LYS A 192 -33.40 -17.97 -28.21
CA LYS A 192 -33.48 -17.40 -26.86
C LYS A 192 -34.90 -16.96 -26.49
N GLU A 193 -35.65 -16.36 -27.41
CA GLU A 193 -37.05 -16.01 -27.19
C GLU A 193 -37.94 -17.24 -27.00
N GLN A 194 -37.63 -18.34 -27.69
CA GLN A 194 -38.36 -19.62 -27.60
C GLN A 194 -37.92 -20.50 -26.43
N ALA A 195 -36.90 -20.10 -25.65
CA ALA A 195 -36.29 -20.95 -24.63
C ALA A 195 -37.30 -21.46 -23.57
N THR A 196 -38.21 -20.60 -23.12
CA THR A 196 -39.25 -20.98 -22.14
C THR A 196 -40.21 -22.01 -22.70
N ASP A 197 -40.67 -21.82 -23.94
CA ASP A 197 -41.56 -22.76 -24.64
C ASP A 197 -40.84 -24.12 -24.80
N SER A 198 -39.56 -24.12 -25.19
CA SER A 198 -38.75 -25.34 -25.29
C SER A 198 -38.53 -26.04 -23.95
N ILE A 199 -38.31 -25.31 -22.85
CA ILE A 199 -38.20 -25.91 -21.50
C ILE A 199 -39.49 -26.64 -21.13
N MET A 200 -40.65 -25.99 -21.33
CA MET A 200 -41.95 -26.59 -21.01
C MET A 200 -42.23 -27.86 -21.83
N VAL A 201 -41.89 -27.86 -23.13
CA VAL A 201 -42.03 -29.05 -23.99
C VAL A 201 -41.16 -30.21 -23.50
N LEU A 202 -39.92 -29.92 -23.09
CA LEU A 202 -39.00 -30.92 -22.57
C LEU A 202 -39.43 -31.46 -21.20
N GLU A 203 -39.96 -30.62 -20.32
CA GLU A 203 -40.55 -31.04 -19.05
C GLU A 203 -41.77 -31.94 -19.26
N ALA A 204 -42.65 -31.60 -20.22
CA ALA A 204 -43.79 -32.44 -20.57
C ALA A 204 -43.35 -33.83 -21.09
N ALA A 205 -42.23 -33.91 -21.80
CA ALA A 205 -41.67 -35.15 -22.33
C ALA A 205 -41.26 -36.15 -21.25
N LEU A 206 -40.82 -35.66 -20.07
CA LEU A 206 -40.42 -36.50 -18.94
C LEU A 206 -41.59 -37.30 -18.35
N ASN A 207 -42.84 -36.90 -18.61
CA ASN A 207 -44.03 -37.63 -18.15
C ASN A 207 -44.40 -38.82 -19.05
N ILE A 208 -43.80 -38.93 -20.24
CA ILE A 208 -44.10 -39.96 -21.23
C ILE A 208 -43.24 -41.19 -20.95
N LYS A 209 -43.88 -42.33 -20.63
CA LYS A 209 -43.21 -43.61 -20.35
C LYS A 209 -43.13 -44.57 -21.55
N LYS A 210 -43.59 -44.13 -22.72
CA LYS A 210 -43.56 -44.92 -23.96
C LYS A 210 -42.20 -44.74 -24.64
N ASP A 211 -41.76 -45.75 -25.38
CA ASP A 211 -40.57 -45.64 -26.22
C ASP A 211 -40.81 -44.72 -27.41
N PHE A 212 -39.73 -44.07 -27.85
CA PHE A 212 -39.74 -43.14 -28.96
C PHE A 212 -39.08 -43.78 -30.18
N TYR A 213 -39.46 -43.30 -31.37
CA TYR A 213 -38.95 -43.81 -32.63
C TYR A 213 -38.45 -42.64 -33.46
N ILE A 214 -37.24 -42.75 -34.01
CA ILE A 214 -36.63 -41.71 -34.84
C ILE A 214 -36.56 -42.16 -36.29
N HIS A 215 -36.64 -41.20 -37.22
CA HIS A 215 -36.57 -41.50 -38.66
C HIS A 215 -35.23 -42.11 -39.05
N THR A 216 -35.29 -43.20 -39.81
CA THR A 216 -34.15 -43.88 -40.45
C THR A 216 -34.16 -43.59 -41.95
N LEU A 217 -33.11 -43.98 -42.68
CA LEU A 217 -33.10 -43.85 -44.15
C LEU A 217 -34.35 -44.50 -44.78
N ARG A 218 -34.71 -45.69 -44.28
CA ARG A 218 -35.88 -46.44 -44.72
C ARG A 218 -37.20 -45.70 -44.47
N THR A 219 -37.40 -45.10 -43.29
CA THR A 219 -38.66 -44.39 -43.01
C THR A 219 -38.77 -43.09 -43.79
N LEU A 220 -37.65 -42.41 -44.07
CA LEU A 220 -37.62 -41.22 -44.92
C LEU A 220 -37.93 -41.54 -46.38
N ASP A 221 -37.46 -42.68 -46.89
CA ASP A 221 -37.81 -43.16 -48.24
C ASP A 221 -39.30 -43.47 -48.39
N LEU A 222 -39.88 -44.08 -47.36
CA LEU A 222 -41.32 -44.37 -47.33
C LEU A 222 -42.19 -43.11 -47.26
N LEU A 223 -41.70 -42.05 -46.62
CA LEU A 223 -42.38 -40.74 -46.60
C LEU A 223 -42.27 -39.98 -47.92
N ALA A 224 -41.25 -40.28 -48.73
CA ALA A 224 -40.99 -39.64 -50.02
C ALA A 224 -41.68 -40.34 -51.20
N ALA A 225 -42.17 -41.57 -51.03
CA ALA A 225 -42.90 -42.34 -52.04
C ALA A 225 -44.33 -41.78 -52.26
N ASP A 226 -44.86 -41.93 -53.48
CA ASP A 226 -46.20 -41.42 -53.83
C ASP A 226 -47.29 -42.06 -52.93
N PRO A 227 -48.32 -41.29 -52.50
CA PRO A 227 -49.35 -41.74 -51.55
C PRO A 227 -50.08 -43.02 -51.95
N SER A 228 -50.05 -43.39 -53.23
CA SER A 228 -50.67 -44.59 -53.81
C SER A 228 -49.88 -45.89 -53.55
N THR A 229 -48.65 -45.82 -53.04
CA THR A 229 -47.77 -46.97 -52.78
C THR A 229 -47.48 -47.25 -51.30
N ALA A 230 -47.98 -46.40 -50.39
CA ALA A 230 -47.74 -46.53 -48.96
C ALA A 230 -48.87 -47.33 -48.27
N ASN A 231 -48.55 -48.52 -47.74
CA ASN A 231 -49.49 -49.41 -47.05
C ASN A 231 -49.93 -48.92 -45.65
N GLY A 232 -50.08 -47.61 -45.41
CA GLY A 232 -50.42 -47.05 -44.09
C GLY A 232 -49.39 -47.29 -42.98
N GLU A 233 -48.28 -48.00 -43.27
CA GLU A 233 -47.21 -48.36 -42.33
C GLU A 233 -46.37 -47.16 -41.85
N THR A 234 -46.60 -45.94 -42.37
CA THR A 234 -45.77 -44.76 -42.10
C THR A 234 -46.29 -43.85 -41.00
N GLU A 235 -47.60 -43.85 -40.69
CA GLU A 235 -48.20 -42.87 -39.77
C GLU A 235 -48.29 -43.36 -38.31
N SER A 236 -48.19 -44.67 -38.09
CA SER A 236 -48.18 -45.32 -36.76
C SER A 236 -46.93 -46.19 -36.51
N SER A 237 -45.91 -46.02 -37.35
CA SER A 237 -44.78 -46.96 -37.46
C SER A 237 -43.85 -47.00 -36.27
N THR A 238 -43.66 -48.19 -35.71
CA THR A 238 -42.48 -48.57 -34.92
C THR A 238 -41.27 -48.93 -35.80
N ALA A 239 -41.32 -48.70 -37.11
CA ALA A 239 -40.23 -49.01 -38.05
C ALA A 239 -39.05 -48.02 -38.00
N GLY A 240 -39.18 -46.94 -37.21
CA GLY A 240 -38.05 -46.07 -36.88
C GLY A 240 -37.03 -46.75 -35.97
N LEU A 241 -35.90 -46.09 -35.74
CA LEU A 241 -34.93 -46.56 -34.76
C LEU A 241 -35.51 -46.31 -33.34
N ARG A 242 -35.65 -47.38 -32.55
CA ARG A 242 -36.24 -47.33 -31.20
C ARG A 242 -35.23 -46.74 -30.20
N ILE A 243 -35.70 -45.75 -29.43
CA ILE A 243 -34.98 -45.15 -28.30
C ILE A 243 -35.83 -45.37 -27.06
N SER A 244 -35.23 -45.90 -25.98
CA SER A 244 -35.96 -46.17 -24.75
C SER A 244 -36.37 -44.87 -24.05
N ALA A 245 -37.48 -44.90 -23.31
CA ALA A 245 -37.90 -43.75 -22.50
C ALA A 245 -36.79 -43.31 -21.53
N ASP A 246 -36.08 -44.26 -20.90
CA ASP A 246 -34.98 -43.98 -19.97
C ASP A 246 -33.79 -43.28 -20.67
N GLU A 247 -33.44 -43.70 -21.90
CA GLU A 247 -32.36 -43.11 -22.69
C GLU A 247 -32.69 -41.66 -23.08
N LEU A 248 -33.94 -41.38 -23.44
CA LEU A 248 -34.39 -40.03 -23.77
C LEU A 248 -34.51 -39.14 -22.53
N HIS A 249 -35.13 -39.64 -21.45
CA HIS A 249 -35.28 -38.90 -20.19
C HIS A 249 -33.93 -38.52 -19.61
N PHE A 250 -32.94 -39.41 -19.68
CA PHE A 250 -31.56 -39.11 -19.30
C PHE A 250 -31.02 -37.87 -20.03
N GLN A 251 -31.15 -37.81 -21.34
CA GLN A 251 -30.64 -36.70 -22.13
C GLN A 251 -31.42 -35.41 -21.91
N VAL A 252 -32.75 -35.51 -21.77
CA VAL A 252 -33.63 -34.37 -21.48
C VAL A 252 -33.32 -33.79 -20.10
N HIS A 253 -33.12 -34.63 -19.08
CA HIS A 253 -32.68 -34.16 -17.76
C HIS A 253 -31.32 -33.46 -17.83
N TYR A 254 -30.36 -33.95 -18.62
CA TYR A 254 -29.07 -33.28 -18.77
C TYR A 254 -29.20 -31.90 -19.41
N ASP A 255 -29.94 -31.80 -20.52
CA ASP A 255 -30.14 -30.55 -21.25
C ASP A 255 -30.92 -29.51 -20.39
N LEU A 256 -31.98 -29.95 -19.68
CA LEU A 256 -32.72 -29.12 -18.71
C LEU A 256 -31.85 -28.70 -17.52
N GLY A 257 -30.95 -29.56 -17.06
CA GLY A 257 -29.97 -29.21 -16.03
C GLY A 257 -29.04 -28.09 -16.49
N GLY A 258 -28.53 -28.17 -17.72
CA GLY A 258 -27.64 -27.17 -18.31
C GLY A 258 -28.26 -25.78 -18.40
N ILE A 259 -29.50 -25.67 -18.87
CA ILE A 259 -30.19 -24.37 -19.00
C ILE A 259 -30.59 -23.77 -17.65
N ASN A 260 -31.07 -24.60 -16.72
CA ASN A 260 -31.37 -24.14 -15.35
C ASN A 260 -30.08 -23.67 -14.64
N PHE A 261 -28.94 -24.33 -14.89
CA PHE A 261 -27.65 -23.90 -14.34
C PHE A 261 -27.23 -22.53 -14.88
N GLN A 262 -27.40 -22.31 -16.19
CA GLN A 262 -27.13 -21.01 -16.82
C GLN A 262 -28.04 -19.90 -16.26
N GLN A 263 -29.32 -20.20 -16.03
CA GLN A 263 -30.29 -19.26 -15.45
C GLN A 263 -30.02 -18.94 -13.98
N GLY A 264 -29.28 -19.80 -13.28
CA GLY A 264 -28.91 -19.64 -11.87
C GLY A 264 -28.20 -18.33 -11.54
N CYS A 265 -27.48 -17.74 -12.50
CA CYS A 265 -26.84 -16.43 -12.33
C CYS A 265 -27.86 -15.31 -12.07
N SER A 266 -29.07 -15.42 -12.63
CA SER A 266 -30.15 -14.43 -12.48
C SER A 266 -31.15 -14.84 -11.39
N ASP A 267 -31.41 -16.14 -11.25
CA ASP A 267 -32.33 -16.70 -10.27
C ASP A 267 -31.66 -17.83 -9.47
N PRO A 268 -31.24 -17.60 -8.22
CA PRO A 268 -30.59 -18.61 -7.40
C PRO A 268 -31.40 -19.90 -7.21
N SER A 269 -32.74 -19.84 -7.29
CA SER A 269 -33.60 -21.03 -7.15
C SER A 269 -33.46 -21.98 -8.35
N ALA A 270 -33.04 -21.48 -9.51
CA ALA A 270 -32.78 -22.30 -10.68
C ALA A 270 -31.59 -23.26 -10.48
N TYR A 271 -30.64 -22.96 -9.59
CA TYR A 271 -29.57 -23.89 -9.23
C TYR A 271 -30.09 -25.15 -8.52
N GLU A 272 -31.20 -25.06 -7.78
CA GLU A 272 -31.84 -26.21 -7.14
C GLU A 272 -32.51 -27.11 -8.18
N LYS A 273 -33.22 -26.52 -9.14
CA LYS A 273 -33.81 -27.25 -10.27
C LYS A 273 -32.72 -27.93 -11.11
N ALA A 274 -31.68 -27.19 -11.47
CA ALA A 274 -30.54 -27.72 -12.21
C ALA A 274 -29.92 -28.93 -11.53
N ARG A 275 -29.75 -28.84 -10.20
CA ARG A 275 -29.24 -29.95 -9.39
C ARG A 275 -30.14 -31.18 -9.49
N GLU A 276 -31.45 -31.04 -9.28
CA GLU A 276 -32.37 -32.17 -9.33
C GLU A 276 -32.33 -32.86 -10.71
N HIS A 277 -32.28 -32.09 -11.79
CA HIS A 277 -32.11 -32.62 -13.13
C HIS A 277 -30.78 -33.38 -13.30
N PHE A 278 -29.65 -32.84 -12.83
CA PHE A 278 -28.36 -33.56 -12.85
C PHE A 278 -28.34 -34.82 -11.96
N ARG A 279 -29.06 -34.82 -10.83
CA ARG A 279 -29.22 -36.00 -9.96
C ARG A 279 -29.94 -37.12 -10.72
N ARG A 280 -31.08 -36.80 -11.34
CA ARG A 280 -31.87 -37.74 -12.15
C ARG A 280 -31.08 -38.26 -13.34
N THR A 281 -30.27 -37.39 -13.96
CA THR A 281 -29.34 -37.77 -15.03
C THR A 281 -28.37 -38.87 -14.54
N ARG A 282 -27.74 -38.71 -13.36
CA ARG A 282 -26.83 -39.71 -12.77
C ARG A 282 -27.54 -41.02 -12.40
N GLU A 283 -28.76 -40.95 -11.87
CA GLU A 283 -29.58 -42.12 -11.51
C GLU A 283 -29.99 -42.95 -12.73
N LEU A 284 -30.38 -42.29 -13.82
CA LEU A 284 -30.76 -42.94 -15.07
C LEU A 284 -29.54 -43.51 -15.80
N LEU A 285 -28.40 -42.82 -15.77
CA LEU A 285 -27.14 -43.33 -16.33
C LEU A 285 -26.74 -44.68 -15.73
N ALA A 286 -26.93 -44.86 -14.42
CA ALA A 286 -26.62 -46.12 -13.72
C ALA A 286 -27.53 -47.30 -14.12
N LYS A 287 -28.67 -47.04 -14.77
CA LYS A 287 -29.64 -48.06 -15.22
C LYS A 287 -29.45 -48.46 -16.69
N LEU A 288 -28.69 -47.69 -17.47
CA LEU A 288 -28.47 -47.94 -18.90
C LEU A 288 -27.40 -49.03 -19.12
N SER A 289 -27.53 -49.77 -20.22
CA SER A 289 -26.55 -50.79 -20.65
C SER A 289 -25.23 -50.13 -21.09
N PRO A 290 -24.08 -50.84 -21.05
CA PRO A 290 -22.75 -50.25 -21.27
C PRO A 290 -22.47 -49.70 -22.69
N ASN A 291 -23.34 -49.97 -23.68
CA ASN A 291 -23.27 -49.43 -25.04
C ASN A 291 -24.62 -48.83 -25.47
N PRO A 292 -25.02 -47.66 -24.97
CA PRO A 292 -26.21 -46.96 -25.45
C PRO A 292 -25.98 -46.43 -26.88
N LEU A 293 -26.99 -46.50 -27.75
CA LEU A 293 -26.84 -46.14 -29.16
C LEU A 293 -26.87 -44.62 -29.42
N HIS A 294 -27.43 -43.82 -28.50
CA HIS A 294 -27.59 -42.37 -28.61
C HIS A 294 -27.17 -41.58 -27.34
N CYS A 295 -26.54 -42.20 -26.35
CA CYS A 295 -26.01 -41.47 -25.20
C CYS A 295 -24.51 -41.19 -25.36
N HIS A 296 -24.19 -39.92 -25.63
CA HIS A 296 -22.86 -39.36 -25.48
C HIS A 296 -22.92 -38.29 -24.40
N LEU A 297 -22.33 -38.59 -23.23
CA LEU A 297 -22.27 -37.66 -22.11
C LEU A 297 -20.82 -37.45 -21.71
N ASP A 298 -20.44 -36.19 -21.56
CA ASP A 298 -19.20 -35.83 -20.87
C ASP A 298 -19.41 -35.99 -19.35
N GLU A 299 -19.09 -37.17 -18.82
CA GLU A 299 -19.18 -37.48 -17.39
C GLU A 299 -18.41 -36.48 -16.53
N LYS A 300 -17.29 -35.94 -17.03
CA LYS A 300 -16.50 -34.92 -16.31
C LYS A 300 -17.26 -33.61 -16.21
N ARG A 301 -17.95 -33.21 -17.28
CA ARG A 301 -18.79 -32.00 -17.29
C ARG A 301 -19.99 -32.15 -16.36
N LEU A 302 -20.67 -33.30 -16.39
CA LEU A 302 -21.76 -33.59 -15.45
C LEU A 302 -21.27 -33.54 -13.99
N ALA A 303 -20.12 -34.16 -13.69
CA ALA A 303 -19.52 -34.11 -12.36
C ALA A 303 -19.16 -32.68 -11.93
N GLY A 304 -18.71 -31.85 -12.86
CA GLY A 304 -18.45 -30.42 -12.65
C GLY A 304 -19.72 -29.64 -12.30
N TYR A 305 -20.77 -29.77 -13.11
CA TYR A 305 -22.07 -29.13 -12.86
C TYR A 305 -22.69 -29.57 -11.53
N TRP A 306 -22.67 -30.87 -11.25
CA TRP A 306 -23.13 -31.43 -9.98
C TRP A 306 -22.40 -30.82 -8.79
N SER A 307 -21.06 -30.74 -8.86
CA SER A 307 -20.23 -30.16 -7.80
C SER A 307 -20.52 -28.67 -7.61
N ALA A 308 -20.70 -27.92 -8.69
CA ALA A 308 -21.02 -26.49 -8.64
C ALA A 308 -22.41 -26.22 -8.05
N CYS A 309 -23.44 -26.90 -8.54
CA CYS A 309 -24.80 -26.84 -7.99
C CYS A 309 -24.81 -27.16 -6.48
N ARG A 310 -24.09 -28.21 -6.05
CA ARG A 310 -23.97 -28.56 -4.63
C ARG A 310 -23.31 -27.46 -3.80
N ALA A 311 -22.22 -26.90 -4.30
CA ALA A 311 -21.50 -25.82 -3.62
C ALA A 311 -22.39 -24.58 -3.43
N VAL A 312 -23.27 -24.27 -4.39
CA VAL A 312 -24.19 -23.12 -4.30
C VAL A 312 -25.39 -23.44 -3.39
N THR A 313 -26.10 -24.55 -3.64
CA THR A 313 -27.35 -24.92 -2.93
C THR A 313 -27.17 -25.45 -1.51
N GLY A 314 -26.00 -25.97 -1.13
CA GLY A 314 -25.67 -26.33 0.26
C GLY A 314 -26.35 -27.58 0.83
N THR A 315 -27.16 -28.29 0.05
CA THR A 315 -27.88 -29.49 0.49
C THR A 315 -27.01 -30.75 0.31
N SER A 316 -26.85 -31.59 1.34
CA SER A 316 -26.08 -32.85 1.29
C SER A 316 -27.01 -34.06 1.12
N ASP A 317 -26.87 -34.79 0.01
CA ASP A 317 -27.57 -36.06 -0.19
C ASP A 317 -27.00 -37.15 0.74
N PRO A 318 -27.85 -38.00 1.36
CA PRO A 318 -27.43 -39.05 2.28
C PRO A 318 -26.75 -40.26 1.59
N SER A 319 -26.68 -40.31 0.26
CA SER A 319 -26.18 -41.44 -0.53
C SER A 319 -24.71 -41.33 -1.01
N ASP A 320 -24.05 -40.17 -0.87
CA ASP A 320 -22.65 -39.97 -1.29
C ASP A 320 -21.71 -40.04 -0.07
N SER A 321 -20.91 -41.10 0.04
CA SER A 321 -20.03 -41.36 1.19
C SER A 321 -18.71 -40.58 1.20
N GLN A 322 -18.39 -39.75 0.19
CA GLN A 322 -17.18 -38.92 0.19
C GLN A 322 -17.41 -37.52 -0.43
N LEU A 323 -17.29 -36.47 0.39
CA LEU A 323 -17.22 -35.08 -0.06
C LEU A 323 -15.85 -34.83 -0.71
N THR A 324 -15.82 -34.11 -1.83
CA THR A 324 -14.56 -33.61 -2.39
C THR A 324 -13.87 -32.66 -1.40
N PRO A 325 -12.52 -32.52 -1.42
CA PRO A 325 -11.82 -31.60 -0.52
C PRO A 325 -12.37 -30.16 -0.55
N TYR A 326 -12.75 -29.67 -1.74
CA TYR A 326 -13.40 -28.36 -1.90
C TYR A 326 -14.81 -28.31 -1.29
N GLY A 327 -15.60 -29.38 -1.47
CA GLY A 327 -16.93 -29.49 -0.89
C GLY A 327 -16.89 -29.52 0.64
N LEU A 328 -15.87 -30.15 1.23
CA LEU A 328 -15.65 -30.15 2.67
C LEU A 328 -15.39 -28.74 3.20
N ILE A 329 -14.46 -27.99 2.59
CA ILE A 329 -14.13 -26.63 3.02
C ILE A 329 -15.33 -25.69 2.91
N ASN A 330 -16.05 -25.73 1.79
CA ASN A 330 -17.24 -24.90 1.60
C ASN A 330 -18.35 -25.24 2.60
N ASN A 331 -18.53 -26.52 2.94
CA ASN A 331 -19.49 -26.93 3.96
C ASN A 331 -19.11 -26.40 5.36
N LEU A 332 -17.83 -26.46 5.73
CA LEU A 332 -17.33 -25.94 7.00
C LEU A 332 -17.54 -24.42 7.13
N ILE A 333 -17.35 -23.67 6.04
CA ILE A 333 -17.61 -22.23 6.00
C ILE A 333 -19.12 -21.94 6.18
N LYS A 334 -19.99 -22.67 5.47
CA LYS A 334 -21.45 -22.50 5.55
C LYS A 334 -22.03 -22.85 6.92
N THR A 335 -21.52 -23.91 7.54
CA THR A 335 -21.97 -24.37 8.87
C THR A 335 -21.34 -23.58 10.02
N HIS A 336 -20.55 -22.54 9.72
CA HIS A 336 -19.79 -21.75 10.70
C HIS A 336 -18.86 -22.60 11.60
N ASN A 337 -18.47 -23.79 11.15
CA ASN A 337 -17.52 -24.65 11.87
C ASN A 337 -16.07 -24.27 11.54
N TYR A 338 -15.66 -23.10 12.06
CA TYR A 338 -14.33 -22.55 11.79
C TYR A 338 -13.19 -23.36 12.42
N GLN A 339 -13.44 -24.09 13.50
CA GLN A 339 -12.44 -24.98 14.09
C GLN A 339 -12.13 -26.15 13.14
N GLY A 340 -13.17 -26.79 12.59
CA GLY A 340 -13.01 -27.82 11.57
C GLY A 340 -12.31 -27.30 10.30
N LEU A 341 -12.55 -26.04 9.93
CA LEU A 341 -11.86 -25.39 8.81
C LEU A 341 -10.35 -25.27 9.05
N ILE A 342 -9.94 -24.84 10.24
CA ILE A 342 -8.52 -24.72 10.63
C ILE A 342 -7.87 -26.10 10.63
N ASP A 343 -8.52 -27.11 11.21
CA ASP A 343 -7.98 -28.47 11.25
C ASP A 343 -7.84 -29.09 9.85
N ALA A 344 -8.78 -28.80 8.94
CA ALA A 344 -8.68 -29.19 7.54
C ALA A 344 -7.47 -28.54 6.84
N PHE A 345 -7.21 -27.25 7.09
CA PHE A 345 -6.04 -26.54 6.55
C PHE A 345 -4.72 -27.11 7.08
N ILE A 346 -4.66 -27.46 8.37
CA ILE A 346 -3.49 -28.08 8.98
C ILE A 346 -3.24 -29.47 8.38
N LYS A 347 -4.28 -30.30 8.25
CA LYS A 347 -4.17 -31.63 7.63
C LYS A 347 -3.71 -31.52 6.18
N ASP A 348 -4.22 -30.52 5.46
CA ASP A 348 -3.87 -30.28 4.07
C ASP A 348 -2.42 -29.83 3.87
N ASN A 349 -1.76 -29.29 4.91
CA ASN A 349 -0.33 -29.01 4.85
C ASN A 349 0.51 -30.26 4.55
N ILE A 350 0.03 -31.45 4.95
CA ILE A 350 0.66 -32.75 4.67
C ILE A 350 0.12 -33.37 3.37
N THR A 351 -1.19 -33.31 3.12
CA THR A 351 -1.79 -34.05 2.00
C THR A 351 -1.67 -33.35 0.64
N HIS A 352 -1.38 -32.03 0.62
CA HIS A 352 -1.30 -31.22 -0.60
C HIS A 352 -2.52 -31.36 -1.52
N SER A 353 -3.72 -31.53 -0.94
CA SER A 353 -4.95 -31.81 -1.67
C SER A 353 -5.63 -30.55 -2.21
N LEU A 354 -5.38 -29.39 -1.58
CA LEU A 354 -5.89 -28.09 -1.99
C LEU A 354 -4.80 -27.27 -2.69
N PRO A 355 -5.12 -26.63 -3.84
CA PRO A 355 -4.24 -25.62 -4.42
C PRO A 355 -4.09 -24.41 -3.50
N ASN A 356 -2.90 -23.81 -3.48
CA ASN A 356 -2.66 -22.61 -2.67
C ASN A 356 -3.56 -21.43 -3.07
N SER A 357 -3.88 -21.28 -4.37
CA SER A 357 -4.78 -20.22 -4.84
C SER A 357 -6.15 -20.29 -4.17
N PHE A 358 -6.69 -21.50 -3.98
CA PHE A 358 -7.94 -21.72 -3.28
C PHE A 358 -7.83 -21.38 -1.79
N ARG A 359 -6.76 -21.84 -1.11
CA ARG A 359 -6.53 -21.53 0.31
C ARG A 359 -6.43 -20.03 0.58
N HIS A 360 -5.74 -19.31 -0.30
CA HIS A 360 -5.62 -17.86 -0.23
C HIS A 360 -6.96 -17.17 -0.54
N SER A 361 -7.74 -17.68 -1.50
CA SER A 361 -9.09 -17.17 -1.79
C SER A 361 -10.02 -17.26 -0.58
N VAL A 362 -10.02 -18.39 0.13
CA VAL A 362 -10.82 -18.58 1.36
C VAL A 362 -10.38 -17.60 2.46
N GLN A 363 -9.07 -17.42 2.65
CA GLN A 363 -8.55 -16.45 3.61
C GLN A 363 -8.97 -15.01 3.26
N LEU A 364 -8.92 -14.63 1.98
CA LEU A 364 -9.34 -13.32 1.50
C LEU A 364 -10.84 -13.10 1.67
N GLU A 365 -11.67 -14.12 1.41
CA GLU A 365 -13.11 -14.05 1.62
C GLU A 365 -13.45 -13.78 3.09
N LEU A 366 -12.85 -14.54 4.03
CA LEU A 366 -13.09 -14.34 5.45
C LEU A 366 -12.55 -12.98 5.93
N LEU A 367 -11.41 -12.53 5.42
CA LEU A 367 -10.87 -11.21 5.72
C LEU A 367 -11.80 -10.09 5.22
N HIS A 368 -12.41 -10.26 4.05
CA HIS A 368 -13.39 -9.31 3.54
C HIS A 368 -14.60 -9.22 4.48
N ARG A 369 -15.08 -10.35 5.02
CA ARG A 369 -16.16 -10.36 6.03
C ARG A 369 -15.76 -9.67 7.34
N VAL A 370 -14.51 -9.82 7.79
CA VAL A 370 -13.98 -9.08 8.95
C VAL A 370 -14.00 -7.57 8.68
N GLN A 371 -13.57 -7.15 7.50
CA GLN A 371 -13.59 -5.73 7.09
C GLN A 371 -15.01 -5.16 7.00
N GLN A 372 -16.00 -6.00 6.69
CA GLN A 372 -17.42 -5.63 6.69
C GLN A 372 -18.03 -5.53 8.10
N GLY A 373 -17.32 -5.96 9.16
CA GLY A 373 -17.71 -5.75 10.56
C GLY A 373 -17.77 -6.99 11.45
N ASP A 374 -17.57 -8.20 10.91
CA ASP A 374 -17.60 -9.44 11.71
C ASP A 374 -16.25 -9.69 12.41
N LYS A 375 -16.07 -9.06 13.58
CA LYS A 375 -14.84 -9.16 14.38
C LYS A 375 -14.60 -10.56 14.96
N ALA A 376 -15.62 -11.43 15.04
CA ALA A 376 -15.44 -12.78 15.57
C ALA A 376 -14.55 -13.64 14.64
N LEU A 377 -14.49 -13.30 13.35
CA LEU A 377 -13.69 -13.99 12.35
C LEU A 377 -12.22 -13.53 12.32
N GLU A 378 -11.84 -12.50 13.06
CA GLU A 378 -10.47 -11.98 13.07
C GLU A 378 -9.47 -13.03 13.59
N GLU A 379 -9.81 -13.72 14.68
CA GLU A 379 -8.99 -14.82 15.22
C GLU A 379 -8.86 -15.98 14.21
N VAL A 380 -9.95 -16.32 13.53
CA VAL A 380 -9.96 -17.36 12.50
C VAL A 380 -9.07 -16.97 11.32
N CYS A 381 -9.15 -15.71 10.86
CA CYS A 381 -8.29 -15.18 9.80
C CYS A 381 -6.81 -15.22 10.18
N HIS A 382 -6.48 -14.88 11.43
CA HIS A 382 -5.11 -14.98 11.93
C HIS A 382 -4.62 -16.44 11.95
N LYS A 383 -5.44 -17.39 12.40
CA LYS A 383 -5.10 -18.82 12.41
C LYS A 383 -4.93 -19.37 10.99
N LEU A 384 -5.82 -19.03 10.05
CA LEU A 384 -5.67 -19.42 8.64
C LEU A 384 -4.44 -18.78 7.98
N CYS A 385 -4.11 -17.54 8.33
CA CYS A 385 -2.88 -16.87 7.89
C CYS A 385 -1.64 -17.65 8.33
N VAL A 386 -1.61 -18.13 9.58
CA VAL A 386 -0.53 -18.99 10.08
C VAL A 386 -0.49 -20.33 9.33
N CYS A 387 -1.62 -20.98 9.11
CA CYS A 387 -1.68 -22.24 8.35
C CYS A 387 -1.14 -22.07 6.92
N ASN A 388 -1.50 -20.98 6.24
CA ASN A 388 -1.00 -20.68 4.88
C ASN A 388 0.49 -20.31 4.90
N ALA A 389 0.97 -19.54 5.87
CA ALA A 389 2.39 -19.22 5.99
C ALA A 389 3.26 -20.47 6.22
N VAL A 390 2.80 -21.42 7.04
CA VAL A 390 3.47 -22.70 7.25
C VAL A 390 3.46 -23.55 5.98
N ARG A 391 2.33 -23.55 5.25
CA ARG A 391 2.21 -24.21 3.95
C ARG A 391 3.20 -23.65 2.92
N ASP A 392 3.24 -22.33 2.78
CA ASP A 392 4.13 -21.62 1.87
C ASP A 392 5.60 -21.90 2.23
N ALA A 393 5.95 -21.91 3.52
CA ALA A 393 7.29 -22.23 3.99
C ALA A 393 7.72 -23.66 3.61
N LEU A 394 6.84 -24.65 3.76
CA LEU A 394 7.10 -26.05 3.39
C LEU A 394 7.28 -26.22 1.87
N GLU A 395 6.50 -25.49 1.07
CA GLU A 395 6.66 -25.49 -0.38
C GLU A 395 7.87 -24.68 -0.85
N GLY A 396 8.39 -23.77 -0.02
CA GLY A 396 9.51 -22.88 -0.35
C GLY A 396 9.06 -21.61 -1.10
N GLN A 397 7.80 -21.22 -0.92
CA GLN A 397 7.22 -19.98 -1.43
C GLN A 397 7.51 -18.80 -0.49
N VAL A 398 7.33 -17.58 -1.01
CA VAL A 398 7.51 -16.36 -0.21
C VAL A 398 6.34 -16.22 0.76
N LEU A 399 6.65 -15.95 2.03
CA LEU A 399 5.64 -15.72 3.06
C LEU A 399 4.83 -14.45 2.77
N GLY A 400 3.51 -14.55 2.87
CA GLY A 400 2.60 -13.43 2.64
C GLY A 400 2.83 -12.23 3.58
N VAL A 401 2.60 -11.02 3.08
CA VAL A 401 2.74 -9.76 3.84
C VAL A 401 1.89 -9.75 5.11
N ARG A 402 0.69 -10.35 5.07
CA ARG A 402 -0.21 -10.44 6.24
C ARG A 402 0.39 -11.24 7.39
N PHE A 403 1.16 -12.28 7.10
CA PHE A 403 1.87 -13.02 8.12
C PHE A 403 2.96 -12.16 8.77
N GLN A 404 3.67 -11.36 7.98
CA GLN A 404 4.67 -10.41 8.51
C GLN A 404 4.03 -9.33 9.39
N GLN A 405 2.85 -8.81 9.01
CA GLN A 405 2.10 -7.87 9.83
C GLN A 405 1.66 -8.48 11.16
N LEU A 406 1.22 -9.75 11.16
CA LEU A 406 0.87 -10.49 12.37
C LEU A 406 2.06 -10.64 13.33
N LEU A 407 3.27 -10.77 12.79
CA LEU A 407 4.51 -10.94 13.55
C LEU A 407 5.12 -9.61 14.05
N LEU A 408 4.58 -8.45 13.69
CA LEU A 408 5.10 -7.16 14.17
C LEU A 408 4.86 -6.97 15.67
N LYS A 409 3.72 -7.45 16.18
CA LYS A 409 3.38 -7.50 17.62
C LYS A 409 2.70 -8.84 17.95
N PRO A 410 3.47 -9.94 17.98
CA PRO A 410 2.89 -11.26 18.11
C PRO A 410 2.45 -11.52 19.55
N SER A 411 1.29 -12.14 19.73
CA SER A 411 0.86 -12.59 21.06
C SER A 411 1.45 -13.96 21.40
N LYS A 412 1.58 -14.26 22.70
CA LYS A 412 1.93 -15.60 23.19
C LYS A 412 1.05 -16.71 22.60
N ARG A 413 -0.25 -16.44 22.42
CA ARG A 413 -1.21 -17.38 21.81
C ARG A 413 -0.90 -17.62 20.33
N THR A 414 -0.55 -16.55 19.60
CA THR A 414 -0.20 -16.62 18.18
C THR A 414 1.03 -17.49 17.95
N ILE A 415 2.10 -17.28 18.74
CA ILE A 415 3.33 -18.08 18.63
C ILE A 415 3.08 -19.53 19.05
N SER A 416 2.33 -19.76 20.12
CA SER A 416 1.95 -21.11 20.55
C SER A 416 1.20 -21.87 19.44
N PHE A 417 0.21 -21.22 18.81
CA PHE A 417 -0.55 -21.81 17.72
C PHE A 417 0.32 -22.05 16.48
N LEU A 418 1.24 -21.13 16.14
CA LEU A 418 2.19 -21.33 15.05
C LEU A 418 3.06 -22.57 15.26
N LEU A 419 3.60 -22.75 16.46
CA LEU A 419 4.41 -23.92 16.80
C LEU A 419 3.59 -25.22 16.75
N GLU A 420 2.33 -25.17 17.20
CA GLU A 420 1.38 -26.28 17.07
C GLU A 420 1.16 -26.66 15.60
N VAL A 421 0.88 -25.69 14.73
CA VAL A 421 0.69 -25.91 13.29
C VAL A 421 1.96 -26.46 12.65
N CYS A 422 3.14 -25.93 12.98
CA CYS A 422 4.42 -26.46 12.50
C CYS A 422 4.60 -27.94 12.88
N THR A 423 4.18 -28.33 14.09
CA THR A 423 4.30 -29.70 14.60
C THR A 423 3.34 -30.63 13.90
N LYS A 424 2.08 -30.22 13.77
CA LYS A 424 1.06 -31.00 13.09
C LYS A 424 1.29 -31.11 11.57
N SER A 425 2.12 -30.25 10.98
CA SER A 425 2.41 -30.24 9.54
C SER A 425 3.62 -31.09 9.14
N LEU A 426 4.37 -31.64 10.10
CA LEU A 426 5.48 -32.55 9.86
C LEU A 426 5.04 -33.97 10.29
N ASP A 427 4.74 -34.83 9.33
CA ASP A 427 4.47 -36.23 9.61
C ASP A 427 5.76 -36.97 10.00
N LYS A 428 5.75 -37.70 11.12
CA LYS A 428 6.95 -38.38 11.65
C LYS A 428 7.41 -39.54 10.76
N GLU A 429 6.51 -40.14 9.98
CA GLU A 429 6.80 -41.34 9.19
C GLU A 429 7.11 -41.07 7.72
N HIS A 430 6.62 -39.96 7.13
CA HIS A 430 6.70 -39.72 5.67
C HIS A 430 7.32 -38.37 5.25
N THR A 431 7.84 -37.55 6.17
CA THR A 431 8.35 -36.22 5.81
C THR A 431 9.74 -36.25 5.18
N SER A 432 9.87 -35.67 3.98
CA SER A 432 11.14 -35.52 3.27
C SER A 432 12.17 -34.69 4.08
N GLU A 433 13.45 -35.04 3.96
CA GLU A 433 14.55 -34.26 4.57
C GLU A 433 14.59 -32.80 4.08
N VAL A 434 14.12 -32.54 2.85
CA VAL A 434 14.00 -31.19 2.29
C VAL A 434 12.95 -30.38 3.05
N SER A 435 11.79 -30.96 3.35
CA SER A 435 10.71 -30.30 4.11
C SER A 435 11.15 -30.00 5.55
N LYS A 436 11.90 -30.91 6.18
CA LYS A 436 12.49 -30.69 7.52
C LYS A 436 13.46 -29.52 7.53
N ARG A 437 14.36 -29.44 6.53
CA ARG A 437 15.30 -28.30 6.37
C ARG A 437 14.57 -26.98 6.15
N LYS A 438 13.53 -26.95 5.32
CA LYS A 438 12.71 -25.75 5.11
C LYS A 438 12.02 -25.30 6.39
N MET A 439 11.47 -26.22 7.17
CA MET A 439 10.89 -25.91 8.48
C MET A 439 11.93 -25.40 9.48
N ALA A 440 13.12 -26.02 9.52
CA ALA A 440 14.22 -25.55 10.35
C ALA A 440 14.59 -24.09 10.03
N LEU A 441 14.74 -23.78 8.73
CA LEU A 441 15.02 -22.42 8.27
C LEU A 441 13.89 -21.43 8.61
N PHE A 442 12.63 -21.87 8.48
CA PHE A 442 11.47 -21.06 8.86
C PHE A 442 11.47 -20.72 10.36
N LEU A 443 11.69 -21.71 11.23
CA LEU A 443 11.74 -21.51 12.68
C LEU A 443 12.94 -20.67 13.11
N LYS A 444 14.10 -20.84 12.46
CA LYS A 444 15.28 -20.00 12.66
C LYS A 444 14.97 -18.54 12.34
N ASN A 445 14.46 -18.27 11.13
CA ASN A 445 14.09 -16.92 10.69
C ASN A 445 13.00 -16.30 11.56
N LEU A 446 12.04 -17.10 12.05
CA LEU A 446 11.03 -16.63 12.99
C LEU A 446 11.69 -16.16 14.29
N CYS A 447 12.56 -16.97 14.87
CA CYS A 447 13.26 -16.64 16.11
C CYS A 447 14.14 -15.38 15.96
N GLU A 448 14.84 -15.23 14.83
CA GLU A 448 15.67 -14.05 14.54
C GLU A 448 14.88 -12.74 14.42
N ARG A 449 13.59 -12.81 14.04
CA ARG A 449 12.71 -11.65 13.83
C ARG A 449 11.95 -11.21 15.08
N LEU A 450 11.87 -12.06 16.11
CA LEU A 450 11.16 -11.71 17.34
C LEU A 450 12.03 -10.80 18.20
N GLU A 451 11.58 -9.55 18.39
CA GLU A 451 12.25 -8.57 19.25
C GLU A 451 12.09 -8.92 20.74
N GLU A 452 10.94 -9.48 21.12
CA GLU A 452 10.65 -9.88 22.50
C GLU A 452 11.36 -11.19 22.88
N VAL A 453 12.35 -11.07 23.76
CA VAL A 453 13.15 -12.18 24.29
C VAL A 453 12.30 -13.35 24.83
N PRO A 454 11.22 -13.15 25.60
CA PRO A 454 10.42 -14.27 26.11
C PRO A 454 9.73 -15.09 25.00
N LEU A 455 9.30 -14.44 23.91
CA LEU A 455 8.66 -15.11 22.78
C LEU A 455 9.69 -15.86 21.94
N ALA A 456 10.86 -15.27 21.73
CA ALA A 456 11.96 -15.94 21.06
C ALA A 456 12.45 -17.17 21.87
N TYR A 457 12.51 -17.06 23.21
CA TYR A 457 12.79 -18.22 24.07
C TYR A 457 11.73 -19.31 23.93
N MET A 458 10.44 -18.96 23.87
CA MET A 458 9.37 -19.93 23.63
C MET A 458 9.58 -20.75 22.36
N VAL A 459 9.97 -20.10 21.25
CA VAL A 459 10.29 -20.77 19.98
C VAL A 459 11.52 -21.66 20.13
N SER A 460 12.60 -21.13 20.73
CA SER A 460 13.86 -21.88 20.90
C SER A 460 13.75 -23.10 21.82
N SER A 461 12.88 -23.04 22.84
CA SER A 461 12.62 -24.14 23.77
C SER A 461 11.67 -25.19 23.22
N HIS A 462 11.04 -24.92 22.07
CA HIS A 462 10.06 -25.82 21.50
C HIS A 462 10.71 -27.09 20.95
N LYS A 463 10.06 -28.25 21.15
CA LYS A 463 10.61 -29.57 20.78
C LYS A 463 11.08 -29.65 19.32
N LEU A 464 10.27 -29.16 18.38
CA LEU A 464 10.66 -29.13 16.95
C LEU A 464 11.93 -28.34 16.69
N PHE A 465 12.10 -27.19 17.36
CA PHE A 465 13.28 -26.35 17.16
C PHE A 465 14.53 -27.09 17.60
N MET A 466 14.43 -27.81 18.73
CA MET A 466 15.49 -28.65 19.26
C MET A 466 15.80 -29.88 18.42
N GLU A 467 14.81 -30.46 17.73
CA GLU A 467 15.00 -31.64 16.86
C GLU A 467 15.53 -31.28 15.47
N LEU A 468 15.11 -30.15 14.89
CA LEU A 468 15.36 -29.83 13.48
C LEU A 468 16.64 -29.02 13.23
N LEU A 469 17.06 -28.17 14.18
CA LEU A 469 18.27 -27.37 14.01
C LEU A 469 19.52 -28.11 14.52
N PRO A 470 20.69 -27.92 13.90
CA PRO A 470 21.97 -28.36 14.46
C PRO A 470 22.34 -27.59 15.73
N ASP A 471 23.05 -28.22 16.66
CA ASP A 471 23.40 -27.61 17.95
C ASP A 471 24.32 -26.38 17.83
N GLU A 472 25.20 -26.35 16.83
CA GLU A 472 26.06 -25.19 16.58
C GLU A 472 25.24 -23.96 16.14
N GLU A 473 24.24 -24.14 15.27
CA GLU A 473 23.36 -23.04 14.87
C GLU A 473 22.51 -22.54 16.04
N LYS A 474 22.04 -23.43 16.91
CA LYS A 474 21.31 -23.06 18.14
C LYS A 474 22.16 -22.20 19.06
N LYS A 475 23.41 -22.59 19.30
CA LYS A 475 24.34 -21.83 20.15
C LYS A 475 24.58 -20.43 19.60
N VAL A 476 24.85 -20.31 18.30
CA VAL A 476 25.05 -19.01 17.64
C VAL A 476 23.81 -18.14 17.77
N LEU A 477 22.62 -18.69 17.52
CA LEU A 477 21.37 -17.95 17.63
C LEU A 477 21.09 -17.48 19.06
N LEU A 478 21.23 -18.36 20.05
CA LEU A 478 21.02 -18.02 21.46
C LEU A 478 22.04 -16.97 21.96
N ASP A 479 23.29 -17.03 21.50
CA ASP A 479 24.30 -16.02 21.81
C ASP A 479 23.96 -14.66 21.19
N GLN A 480 23.54 -14.63 19.92
CA GLN A 480 23.06 -13.42 19.26
C GLN A 480 21.85 -12.81 19.99
N MET A 481 20.90 -13.64 20.42
CA MET A 481 19.75 -13.20 21.21
C MET A 481 20.16 -12.60 22.56
N ARG A 482 21.07 -13.27 23.29
CA ARG A 482 21.59 -12.74 24.56
C ARG A 482 22.31 -11.41 24.37
N LYS A 483 23.08 -11.26 23.27
CA LYS A 483 23.76 -10.01 22.93
C LYS A 483 22.80 -8.87 22.61
N ARG A 484 21.69 -9.14 21.90
CA ARG A 484 20.65 -8.13 21.59
C ARG A 484 19.96 -7.59 22.85
N SER A 485 20.00 -8.31 23.96
CA SER A 485 19.24 -7.99 25.18
C SER A 485 20.12 -7.95 26.42
N ALA A 486 21.43 -7.78 26.25
CA ALA A 486 22.39 -7.82 27.34
C ALA A 486 22.13 -6.65 28.32
N THR A 487 21.64 -6.97 29.50
CA THR A 487 21.58 -6.02 30.62
C THR A 487 22.92 -6.06 31.35
N VAL A 488 23.69 -4.98 31.23
CA VAL A 488 24.97 -4.84 31.94
C VAL A 488 24.71 -4.15 33.28
N ASN A 489 24.95 -4.87 34.37
CA ASN A 489 24.91 -4.27 35.70
C ASN A 489 26.22 -3.50 35.94
N LEU A 490 26.16 -2.18 35.84
CA LEU A 490 27.26 -1.29 36.15
C LEU A 490 27.24 -0.91 37.64
N SER A 491 28.40 -0.92 38.30
CA SER A 491 28.52 -0.40 39.66
C SER A 491 28.53 1.13 39.63
N ALA A 492 27.59 1.75 40.35
CA ALA A 492 27.55 3.20 40.56
C ALA A 492 28.46 3.67 41.73
N LYS A 493 29.02 2.73 42.51
CA LYS A 493 29.87 3.08 43.67
C LYS A 493 31.28 3.45 43.20
N PRO A 494 31.83 4.60 43.62
CA PRO A 494 33.23 4.92 43.38
C PRO A 494 34.13 3.88 44.07
N LEU A 495 35.28 3.58 43.47
CA LEU A 495 36.26 2.63 44.03
C LEU A 495 36.75 3.13 45.40
N PRO A 496 36.54 2.38 46.50
CA PRO A 496 37.11 2.75 47.79
C PRO A 496 38.61 2.47 47.77
N SER A 497 39.44 3.52 47.74
CA SER A 497 40.90 3.42 47.72
C SER A 497 41.54 3.41 49.10
N PHE A 498 40.75 3.46 50.18
CA PHE A 498 41.23 3.58 51.56
C PHE A 498 40.66 2.48 52.46
N TYR A 499 41.46 2.05 53.44
CA TYR A 499 41.07 1.09 54.47
C TYR A 499 40.25 1.78 55.58
N ASP A 500 39.22 1.12 56.09
CA ASP A 500 38.21 1.69 57.03
C ASP A 500 38.77 2.18 58.38
N ILE A 501 39.99 1.77 58.76
CA ILE A 501 40.65 2.19 60.01
C ILE A 501 42.12 2.53 59.74
N PRO A 502 42.43 3.76 59.30
CA PRO A 502 43.81 4.18 59.15
C PRO A 502 44.47 4.42 60.52
N ALA A 503 45.67 3.88 60.72
CA ALA A 503 46.41 3.98 61.99
C ALA A 503 46.91 5.40 62.33
N SER A 504 46.70 6.39 61.45
CA SER A 504 47.15 7.77 61.65
C SER A 504 46.02 8.78 61.47
N ALA A 505 45.99 9.80 62.33
CA ALA A 505 44.97 10.84 62.31
C ALA A 505 44.96 11.64 61.01
N SER A 506 46.11 11.86 60.37
CA SER A 506 46.22 12.58 59.08
C SER A 506 45.57 11.81 57.93
N VAL A 507 45.76 10.49 57.88
CA VAL A 507 45.11 9.63 56.87
C VAL A 507 43.61 9.51 57.16
N ASN A 508 43.20 9.48 58.43
CA ASN A 508 41.77 9.50 58.78
C ASN A 508 41.08 10.79 58.35
N ILE A 509 41.70 11.96 58.62
CA ILE A 509 41.20 13.26 58.16
C ILE A 509 41.11 13.30 56.64
N GLY A 510 42.16 12.87 55.92
CA GLY A 510 42.14 12.80 54.45
C GLY A 510 41.07 11.85 53.90
N HIS A 511 40.82 10.73 54.58
CA HIS A 511 39.76 9.79 54.23
C HIS A 511 38.37 10.40 54.40
N LEU A 512 38.10 11.02 55.55
CA LEU A 512 36.83 11.71 55.83
C LEU A 512 36.63 12.89 54.87
N GLU A 513 37.68 13.64 54.51
CA GLU A 513 37.61 14.70 53.50
C GLU A 513 37.25 14.16 52.12
N GLN A 514 37.80 13.02 51.72
CA GLN A 514 37.44 12.38 50.46
C GLN A 514 35.99 11.85 50.49
N GLN A 515 35.56 11.22 51.58
CA GLN A 515 34.17 10.79 51.75
C GLN A 515 33.21 11.99 51.70
N LEU A 516 33.59 13.11 52.31
CA LEU A 516 32.84 14.37 52.25
C LEU A 516 32.74 14.90 50.82
N ILE A 517 33.80 14.79 50.01
CA ILE A 517 33.76 15.16 48.60
C ILE A 517 32.77 14.28 47.82
N LEU A 518 32.82 12.96 48.03
CA LEU A 518 32.04 11.97 47.28
C LEU A 518 30.57 11.87 47.73
N SER A 519 30.25 12.19 48.98
CA SER A 519 28.89 12.05 49.51
C SER A 519 27.96 13.15 48.97
N LEU A 520 26.73 12.75 48.66
CA LEU A 520 25.62 13.62 48.28
C LEU A 520 24.46 13.56 49.29
N ASP A 521 24.53 12.70 50.31
CA ASP A 521 23.52 12.64 51.36
C ASP A 521 23.79 13.70 52.42
N ALA A 522 22.82 14.60 52.63
CA ALA A 522 22.93 15.70 53.58
C ALA A 522 23.21 15.21 55.02
N ARG A 523 22.66 14.06 55.42
CA ARG A 523 22.87 13.49 56.76
C ARG A 523 24.29 12.99 56.92
N GLN A 524 24.79 12.24 55.94
CA GLN A 524 26.17 11.77 55.93
C GLN A 524 27.17 12.93 55.89
N ILE A 525 26.93 13.97 55.07
CA ILE A 525 27.74 15.19 55.02
C ILE A 525 27.82 15.85 56.40
N ARG A 526 26.68 16.00 57.08
CA ARG A 526 26.63 16.57 58.44
C ARG A 526 27.43 15.74 59.44
N GLN A 527 27.28 14.42 59.40
CA GLN A 527 27.99 13.52 60.31
C GLN A 527 29.52 13.61 60.12
N ILE A 528 29.99 13.57 58.88
CA ILE A 528 31.41 13.68 58.55
C ILE A 528 31.96 15.04 59.00
N LEU A 529 31.22 16.13 58.81
CA LEU A 529 31.65 17.46 59.25
C LEU A 529 31.73 17.59 60.78
N ILE A 530 30.79 17.00 61.52
CA ILE A 530 30.85 16.97 62.99
C ILE A 530 32.10 16.22 63.46
N GLU A 531 32.41 15.08 62.84
CA GLU A 531 33.60 14.28 63.15
C GLU A 531 34.91 15.04 62.83
N LEU A 532 34.99 15.67 61.65
CA LEU A 532 36.14 16.47 61.24
C LEU A 532 36.41 17.66 62.17
N HIS A 533 35.36 18.42 62.55
CA HIS A 533 35.49 19.53 63.52
C HIS A 533 35.85 19.05 64.93
N GLY A 534 35.49 17.81 65.29
CA GLY A 534 35.93 17.18 66.55
C GLY A 534 37.41 16.75 66.55
N MET A 535 38.02 16.58 65.36
CA MET A 535 39.41 16.12 65.20
C MET A 535 40.40 17.25 64.92
N ALA A 536 39.99 18.37 64.31
CA ALA A 536 40.86 19.50 64.01
C ALA A 536 40.13 20.86 64.01
N GLU A 537 40.76 21.88 64.60
CA GLU A 537 40.25 23.26 64.65
C GLU A 537 40.61 24.05 63.38
N ARG A 538 40.06 23.63 62.23
CA ARG A 538 40.18 24.36 60.95
C ARG A 538 38.86 24.37 60.20
N SER A 539 38.74 25.22 59.17
CA SER A 539 37.56 25.28 58.32
C SER A 539 37.65 24.28 57.16
N PHE A 540 36.61 23.49 56.93
CA PHE A 540 36.58 22.39 55.94
C PHE A 540 35.81 22.74 54.65
N TRP A 541 35.21 23.92 54.56
CA TRP A 541 34.44 24.34 53.37
C TRP A 541 35.27 24.55 52.10
N ARG A 542 36.60 24.71 52.21
CA ARG A 542 37.54 24.87 51.07
C ARG A 542 38.26 23.59 50.64
N VAL A 543 37.83 22.42 51.15
CA VAL A 543 38.47 21.13 50.84
C VAL A 543 38.43 20.80 49.34
N ASN A 544 37.47 21.36 48.59
CA ASN A 544 37.39 21.23 47.13
C ASN A 544 37.32 22.60 46.45
N SER A 545 38.24 22.88 45.53
CA SER A 545 38.27 24.15 44.79
C SER A 545 37.12 24.29 43.77
N LYS A 546 36.43 23.20 43.43
CA LYS A 546 35.29 23.21 42.50
C LYS A 546 33.96 23.61 43.15
N TRP A 547 33.93 23.75 44.48
CA TRP A 547 32.73 24.19 45.21
C TRP A 547 32.62 25.71 45.16
N GLU A 548 32.01 26.20 44.09
CA GLU A 548 31.82 27.62 43.85
C GLU A 548 30.43 28.07 44.30
N VAL A 549 30.40 28.94 45.31
CA VAL A 549 29.20 29.65 45.74
C VAL A 549 29.26 31.08 45.23
N PRO A 550 28.16 31.64 44.65
CA PRO A 550 28.12 33.02 44.19
C PRO A 550 28.61 34.02 45.24
N SER A 551 29.38 35.02 44.81
CA SER A 551 29.97 36.04 45.70
C SER A 551 28.93 36.80 46.53
N ASP A 552 27.72 36.92 46.00
CA ASP A 552 26.60 37.60 46.66
C ASP A 552 26.13 36.88 47.93
N TYR A 553 26.22 35.55 47.94
CA TYR A 553 25.85 34.72 49.09
C TYR A 553 27.05 34.48 50.02
N LEU A 554 28.26 34.44 49.46
CA LEU A 554 29.49 34.18 50.20
C LEU A 554 29.68 35.12 51.39
N LYS A 555 29.42 36.42 51.21
CA LYS A 555 29.54 37.42 52.30
C LYS A 555 28.58 37.15 53.46
N VAL A 556 27.39 36.63 53.17
CA VAL A 556 26.36 36.33 54.17
C VAL A 556 26.67 35.02 54.91
N ILE A 557 27.15 34.02 54.18
CA ILE A 557 27.52 32.72 54.76
C ILE A 557 28.75 32.85 55.66
N LEU A 558 29.77 33.60 55.23
CA LEU A 558 31.00 33.80 56.02
C LEU A 558 30.80 34.63 57.30
N ALA A 559 29.67 35.35 57.43
CA ALA A 559 29.32 36.11 58.62
C ALA A 559 28.78 35.22 59.77
N ILE A 560 28.55 33.92 59.54
CA ILE A 560 28.14 32.96 60.56
C ILE A 560 29.32 32.72 61.53
N LYS A 561 29.07 32.94 62.84
CA LYS A 561 30.10 32.82 63.89
C LYS A 561 30.47 31.37 64.19
N ASP A 562 29.51 30.45 64.15
CA ASP A 562 29.77 29.03 64.36
C ASP A 562 30.42 28.40 63.12
N ASN A 563 31.63 27.86 63.29
CA ASN A 563 32.42 27.29 62.19
C ASN A 563 31.75 26.04 61.59
N LEU A 564 31.11 25.20 62.40
CA LEU A 564 30.44 23.99 61.93
C LEU A 564 29.22 24.33 61.08
N THR A 565 28.33 25.20 61.59
CA THR A 565 27.13 25.65 60.87
C THR A 565 27.52 26.39 59.59
N ARG A 566 28.55 27.23 59.62
CA ARG A 566 29.07 27.93 58.44
C ARG A 566 29.51 26.94 57.36
N ASP A 567 30.33 25.95 57.73
CA ASP A 567 30.88 24.98 56.79
C ASP A 567 29.78 24.08 56.21
N LEU A 568 28.81 23.66 57.05
CA LEU A 568 27.68 22.85 56.64
C LEU A 568 26.77 23.59 55.64
N VAL A 569 26.41 24.85 55.91
CA VAL A 569 25.61 25.68 55.00
C VAL A 569 26.35 25.89 53.67
N TYR A 570 27.65 26.20 53.71
CA TYR A 570 28.45 26.38 52.49
C TYR A 570 28.47 25.11 51.64
N ILE A 571 28.76 23.96 52.25
CA ILE A 571 28.92 22.68 51.52
C ILE A 571 27.59 22.19 50.96
N LEU A 572 26.50 22.27 51.71
CA LEU A 572 25.17 21.89 51.21
C LEU A 572 24.73 22.78 50.04
N MET A 573 24.95 24.09 50.15
CA MET A 573 24.65 25.03 49.06
C MET A 573 25.54 24.78 47.83
N ALA A 574 26.86 24.65 48.01
CA ALA A 574 27.79 24.43 46.91
C ALA A 574 27.52 23.11 46.18
N LYS A 575 27.28 22.01 46.91
CA LYS A 575 26.92 20.71 46.33
C LYS A 575 25.55 20.77 45.64
N GLY A 576 24.56 21.43 46.25
CA GLY A 576 23.24 21.60 45.62
C GLY A 576 23.31 22.39 44.31
N LEU A 577 24.06 23.50 44.28
CA LEU A 577 24.32 24.28 43.06
C LEU A 577 25.07 23.46 41.99
N HIS A 578 26.05 22.67 42.41
CA HIS A 578 26.77 21.76 41.51
C HIS A 578 25.83 20.69 40.92
N CYS A 579 24.99 20.06 41.75
CA CYS A 579 23.97 19.10 41.32
C CYS A 579 22.99 19.72 40.30
N VAL A 580 22.54 20.96 40.52
CA VAL A 580 21.72 21.71 39.55
C VAL A 580 22.43 21.88 38.21
N GLN A 581 23.73 22.20 38.22
CA GLN A 581 24.51 22.41 37.00
C GLN A 581 24.66 21.12 36.16
N ILE A 582 24.77 19.96 36.81
CA ILE A 582 24.85 18.65 36.14
C ILE A 582 23.47 18.02 35.89
N LYS A 583 22.37 18.74 36.15
CA LYS A 583 20.97 18.29 36.03
C LYS A 583 20.58 17.14 36.97
N ASP A 584 21.28 16.96 38.09
CA ASP A 584 20.87 16.04 39.16
C ASP A 584 19.92 16.74 40.14
N PHE A 585 18.68 16.94 39.70
CA PHE A 585 17.68 17.69 40.45
C PHE A 585 17.20 16.95 41.71
N VAL A 586 17.32 15.62 41.76
CA VAL A 586 16.87 14.80 42.89
C VAL A 586 17.74 15.06 44.11
N HIS A 587 19.07 14.92 43.95
CA HIS A 587 20.00 15.19 45.06
C HIS A 587 20.07 16.68 45.38
N ALA A 588 19.99 17.56 44.36
CA ALA A 588 19.93 19.01 44.60
C ALA A 588 18.75 19.39 45.50
N ARG A 589 17.56 18.81 45.27
CA ARG A 589 16.37 19.05 46.11
C ARG A 589 16.58 18.59 47.54
N GLN A 590 17.15 17.39 47.74
CA GLN A 590 17.44 16.86 49.08
C GLN A 590 18.44 17.76 49.84
N LEU A 591 19.52 18.17 49.17
CA LEU A 591 20.55 19.05 49.74
C LEU A 591 20.01 20.44 50.09
N PHE A 592 19.22 21.05 49.19
CA PHE A 592 18.62 22.36 49.43
C PHE A 592 17.53 22.31 50.50
N SER A 593 16.70 21.27 50.57
CA SER A 593 15.72 21.11 51.65
C SER A 593 16.41 20.97 53.01
N ALA A 594 17.46 20.14 53.11
CA ALA A 594 18.22 20.00 54.34
C ALA A 594 18.91 21.32 54.76
N CYS A 595 19.43 22.07 53.80
CA CYS A 595 20.01 23.39 54.06
C CYS A 595 18.95 24.41 54.47
N LEU A 596 17.75 24.39 53.87
CA LEU A 596 16.64 25.27 54.21
C LEU A 596 16.14 25.01 55.63
N GLU A 597 15.98 23.75 56.01
CA GLU A 597 15.63 23.34 57.39
C GLU A 597 16.63 23.91 58.39
N LEU A 598 17.93 23.75 58.13
CA LEU A 598 19.00 24.24 58.99
C LEU A 598 18.98 25.77 59.15
N VAL A 599 18.86 26.54 58.06
CA VAL A 599 18.92 28.02 58.12
C VAL A 599 17.66 28.65 58.69
N THR A 600 16.53 27.93 58.66
CA THR A 600 15.25 28.42 59.18
C THR A 600 15.32 28.70 60.68
N GLU A 601 16.19 28.02 61.41
CA GLU A 601 16.34 28.17 62.86
C GLU A 601 17.05 29.46 63.29
N PHE A 602 17.93 30.03 62.45
CA PHE A 602 18.84 31.10 62.89
C PHE A 602 18.98 32.31 61.95
N SER A 603 18.59 32.23 60.67
CA SER A 603 18.80 33.33 59.71
C SER A 603 17.66 33.49 58.69
N PRO A 604 16.79 34.50 58.84
CA PRO A 604 15.73 34.76 57.86
C PRO A 604 16.28 35.18 56.49
N LYS A 605 17.47 35.79 56.46
CA LYS A 605 18.15 36.20 55.22
C LYS A 605 18.62 34.98 54.42
N LEU A 606 19.28 34.02 55.06
CA LEU A 606 19.70 32.78 54.38
C LEU A 606 18.51 31.88 54.04
N ARG A 607 17.47 31.87 54.89
CA ARG A 607 16.21 31.19 54.57
C ARG A 607 15.63 31.66 53.24
N GLN A 608 15.53 32.97 53.02
CA GLN A 608 15.00 33.48 51.76
C GLN A 608 15.93 33.22 50.56
N VAL A 609 17.25 33.26 50.75
CA VAL A 609 18.21 32.85 49.70
C VAL A 609 17.96 31.38 49.29
N MET A 610 17.80 30.48 50.26
CA MET A 610 17.50 29.08 49.98
C MET A 610 16.15 28.88 49.30
N LEU A 611 15.11 29.63 49.68
CA LEU A 611 13.82 29.61 48.99
C LEU A 611 13.92 30.05 47.52
N ASN A 612 14.74 31.05 47.23
CA ASN A 612 14.97 31.52 45.86
C ASN A 612 15.73 30.47 45.02
N GLU A 613 16.74 29.80 45.59
CA GLU A 613 17.47 28.74 44.89
C GLU A 613 16.63 27.47 44.72
N MET A 614 15.75 27.14 45.68
CA MET A 614 14.76 26.06 45.53
C MET A 614 13.72 26.39 44.45
N LEU A 615 13.28 27.64 44.33
CA LEU A 615 12.41 28.07 43.25
C LEU A 615 13.10 27.92 41.89
N LEU A 616 14.36 28.37 41.77
CA LEU A 616 15.14 28.22 40.54
C LEU A 616 15.38 26.74 40.19
N LEU A 617 15.64 25.89 41.19
CA LEU A 617 15.74 24.44 41.03
C LEU A 617 14.44 23.86 40.43
N ASP A 618 13.28 24.21 40.99
CA ASP A 618 11.99 23.70 40.52
C ASP A 618 11.68 24.18 39.09
N VAL A 619 11.98 25.45 38.78
CA VAL A 619 11.85 26.00 37.42
C VAL A 619 12.74 25.23 36.44
N ARG A 620 14.03 25.04 36.76
CA ARG A 620 14.97 24.32 35.89
C ARG A 620 14.62 22.84 35.73
N ALA A 621 14.16 22.19 36.79
CA ALA A 621 13.72 20.80 36.72
C ALA A 621 12.49 20.64 35.80
N HIS A 622 11.56 21.60 35.84
CA HIS A 622 10.38 21.59 34.97
C HIS A 622 10.73 21.89 33.51
N GLU A 623 11.56 22.91 33.25
CA GLU A 623 12.04 23.24 31.90
C GLU A 623 12.88 22.09 31.30
N ALA A 624 13.75 21.44 32.11
CA ALA A 624 14.52 20.28 31.66
C ALA A 624 13.61 19.11 31.28
N GLY A 625 12.59 18.82 32.10
CA GLY A 625 11.57 17.83 31.75
C GLY A 625 10.82 18.16 30.45
N ALA A 626 10.53 19.45 30.22
CA ALA A 626 9.93 19.90 28.97
C ALA A 626 10.84 19.68 27.75
N THR A 627 12.14 19.91 27.88
CA THR A 627 13.11 19.60 26.81
C THR A 627 13.25 18.11 26.52
N GLU A 628 12.93 17.24 27.49
CA GLU A 628 12.93 15.77 27.34
C GLU A 628 11.60 15.21 26.78
N GLY A 629 10.65 16.10 26.43
CA GLY A 629 9.38 15.74 25.79
C GLY A 629 8.16 15.72 26.71
N ASN A 630 8.28 16.18 27.97
CA ASN A 630 7.13 16.32 28.86
C ASN A 630 6.38 17.64 28.59
N VAL A 631 5.19 17.56 27.99
CA VAL A 631 4.39 18.75 27.59
C VAL A 631 3.35 19.15 28.67
N GLU A 632 3.45 18.58 29.88
CA GLU A 632 2.54 18.93 30.97
C GLU A 632 2.71 20.38 31.44
N ARG A 633 1.61 21.11 31.59
CA ARG A 633 1.61 22.49 32.08
C ARG A 633 2.18 22.56 33.50
N PRO A 634 2.93 23.62 33.87
CA PRO A 634 3.47 23.75 35.21
C PRO A 634 2.37 23.77 36.27
N PRO A 635 2.64 23.19 37.46
CA PRO A 635 1.74 23.30 38.60
C PRO A 635 1.43 24.75 38.94
N SER A 636 0.18 25.06 39.27
CA SER A 636 -0.25 26.42 39.62
C SER A 636 0.50 27.00 40.82
N ASP A 637 0.94 26.14 41.75
CA ASP A 637 1.81 26.51 42.88
C ASP A 637 3.18 27.04 42.40
N LEU A 638 3.79 26.42 41.40
CA LEU A 638 5.08 26.88 40.89
C LEU A 638 4.94 28.25 40.23
N VAL A 639 3.88 28.43 39.42
CA VAL A 639 3.57 29.71 38.77
C VAL A 639 3.32 30.80 39.81
N SER A 640 2.55 30.52 40.87
CA SER A 640 2.27 31.50 41.93
C SER A 640 3.52 31.86 42.74
N ARG A 641 4.40 30.89 43.04
CA ARG A 641 5.69 31.15 43.69
C ARG A 641 6.61 32.03 42.84
N VAL A 642 6.64 31.83 41.52
CA VAL A 642 7.41 32.70 40.61
C VAL A 642 6.84 34.12 40.58
N ARG A 643 5.52 34.29 40.52
CA ARG A 643 4.88 35.63 40.62
C ARG A 643 5.23 36.31 41.94
N GLY A 644 5.11 35.58 43.05
CA GLY A 644 5.45 36.07 44.38
C GLY A 644 6.92 36.50 44.51
N TYR A 645 7.85 35.79 43.86
CA TYR A 645 9.25 36.18 43.80
C TYR A 645 9.48 37.46 42.99
N LEU A 646 8.87 37.58 41.80
CA LEU A 646 9.02 38.76 40.94
C LEU A 646 8.43 40.03 41.57
N GLU A 647 7.40 39.89 42.41
CA GLU A 647 6.76 40.98 43.14
C GLU A 647 7.42 41.30 44.49
N MET A 648 8.39 40.48 44.93
CA MET A 648 9.01 40.58 46.23
C MET A 648 9.81 41.88 46.38
N ARG A 649 9.54 42.65 47.45
CA ARG A 649 10.20 43.93 47.76
C ARG A 649 11.05 43.84 49.02
N ILE A 650 12.05 42.98 49.04
CA ILE A 650 12.98 42.88 50.19
C ILE A 650 14.32 43.49 49.78
N HIS A 651 14.63 44.67 50.34
CA HIS A 651 15.84 45.43 50.01
C HIS A 651 17.15 44.83 50.59
N ASP A 652 17.05 43.93 51.57
CA ASP A 652 18.21 43.43 52.33
C ASP A 652 18.74 42.06 51.86
N ILE A 653 18.18 41.49 50.79
CA ILE A 653 18.55 40.16 50.28
C ILE A 653 19.34 40.30 48.98
N PRO A 654 20.51 39.64 48.84
CA PRO A 654 21.21 39.58 47.57
C PRO A 654 20.37 38.81 46.54
N LEU A 655 19.82 39.50 45.55
CA LEU A 655 19.08 38.88 44.44
C LEU A 655 20.05 38.58 43.31
N ARG A 656 20.16 37.30 42.92
CA ARG A 656 20.91 36.91 41.72
C ARG A 656 20.12 37.26 40.47
N GLN A 657 20.79 37.94 39.54
CA GLN A 657 20.24 38.30 38.23
C GLN A 657 19.68 37.09 37.47
N VAL A 658 20.38 35.95 37.55
CA VAL A 658 20.01 34.68 36.91
C VAL A 658 18.64 34.17 37.36
N VAL A 659 18.27 34.35 38.63
CA VAL A 659 16.95 33.90 39.12
C VAL A 659 15.84 34.73 38.48
N GLY A 660 16.05 36.03 38.33
CA GLY A 660 15.08 36.94 37.72
C GLY A 660 14.86 36.67 36.23
N GLU A 661 15.92 36.46 35.46
CA GLU A 661 15.81 36.20 34.02
C GLU A 661 15.18 34.84 33.71
N GLU A 662 15.54 33.79 34.46
CA GLU A 662 14.98 32.44 34.29
C GLU A 662 13.49 32.40 34.67
N CYS A 663 13.08 33.12 35.72
CA CYS A 663 11.67 33.26 36.09
C CYS A 663 10.84 33.98 35.02
N VAL A 664 11.39 35.03 34.39
CA VAL A 664 10.71 35.73 33.29
C VAL A 664 10.65 34.86 32.04
N ALA A 665 11.74 34.15 31.71
CA ALA A 665 11.78 33.21 30.58
C ALA A 665 10.76 32.07 30.77
N PHE A 666 10.67 31.50 31.97
CA PHE A 666 9.67 30.49 32.33
C PHE A 666 8.23 31.02 32.10
N MET A 667 7.92 32.23 32.56
CA MET A 667 6.60 32.85 32.35
C MET A 667 6.27 33.04 30.86
N LEU A 668 7.26 33.42 30.05
CA LEU A 668 7.10 33.57 28.60
C LEU A 668 6.88 32.22 27.90
N ASN A 669 7.71 31.21 28.20
CA ASN A 669 7.65 29.89 27.57
C ASN A 669 6.30 29.20 27.80
N TRP A 670 5.74 29.33 29.01
CA TRP A 670 4.45 28.75 29.40
C TRP A 670 3.24 29.64 29.09
N ARG A 671 3.45 30.73 28.32
CA ARG A 671 2.40 31.63 27.82
C ARG A 671 1.57 32.30 28.92
N GLU A 672 2.20 32.65 30.04
CA GLU A 672 1.60 33.44 31.12
C GLU A 672 1.52 34.94 30.75
N ASN A 673 1.04 35.22 29.53
CA ASN A 673 1.01 36.54 28.91
C ASN A 673 0.11 37.52 29.64
N GLU A 674 -0.96 37.04 30.27
CA GLU A 674 -1.90 37.87 31.02
C GLU A 674 -1.24 38.53 32.24
N TYR A 675 -0.41 37.77 32.96
CA TYR A 675 0.37 38.27 34.07
C TYR A 675 1.35 39.36 33.61
N LEU A 676 2.21 39.03 32.65
CA LEU A 676 3.27 39.92 32.15
C LEU A 676 2.74 41.23 31.55
N THR A 677 1.53 41.23 30.98
CA THR A 677 0.96 42.40 30.31
C THR A 677 0.10 43.27 31.21
N LEU A 678 -0.80 42.69 32.02
CA LEU A 678 -1.83 43.43 32.75
C LEU A 678 -1.59 43.52 34.26
N GLN A 679 -0.86 42.58 34.86
CA GLN A 679 -0.79 42.43 36.32
C GLN A 679 0.54 42.91 36.91
N VAL A 680 1.60 43.09 36.11
CA VAL A 680 2.90 43.53 36.61
C VAL A 680 2.88 45.02 37.02
N PRO A 681 3.28 45.36 38.26
CA PRO A 681 3.43 46.75 38.71
C PRO A 681 4.41 47.57 37.86
N SER A 682 4.03 48.80 37.51
CA SER A 682 4.85 49.72 36.70
C SER A 682 6.21 50.05 37.32
N THR A 683 6.32 50.04 38.65
CA THR A 683 7.58 50.25 39.37
C THR A 683 8.58 49.12 39.14
N LEU A 684 8.12 47.88 39.03
CA LEU A 684 8.99 46.71 38.78
C LEU A 684 9.45 46.68 37.32
N VAL A 685 8.56 47.04 36.40
CA VAL A 685 8.85 47.18 34.97
C VAL A 685 9.96 48.21 34.70
N ASN A 686 9.97 49.33 35.43
CA ASN A 686 10.97 50.38 35.23
C ASN A 686 12.33 50.05 35.87
N ASN A 687 12.35 49.18 36.88
CA ASN A 687 13.56 48.86 37.65
C ASN A 687 14.25 47.57 37.18
N ASN A 688 13.52 46.62 36.58
CA ASN A 688 14.07 45.34 36.13
C ASN A 688 13.98 45.20 34.59
N PRO A 689 15.12 45.22 33.87
CA PRO A 689 15.13 45.18 32.41
C PRO A 689 14.59 43.86 31.84
N TYR A 690 14.72 42.74 32.55
CA TYR A 690 14.19 41.45 32.09
C TYR A 690 12.66 41.43 32.10
N ILE A 691 12.05 41.96 33.16
CA ILE A 691 10.60 42.07 33.26
C ILE A 691 10.08 43.03 32.18
N LYS A 692 10.78 44.15 31.93
CA LYS A 692 10.43 45.08 30.84
C LYS A 692 10.44 44.40 29.48
N LEU A 693 11.50 43.66 29.17
CA LEU A 693 11.62 42.93 27.90
C LEU A 693 10.55 41.84 27.78
N GLY A 694 10.33 41.06 28.85
CA GLY A 694 9.30 40.03 28.87
C GLY A 694 7.89 40.58 28.69
N GLN A 695 7.57 41.72 29.32
CA GLN A 695 6.29 42.41 29.10
C GLN A 695 6.13 42.84 27.64
N LEU A 696 7.16 43.47 27.03
CA LEU A 696 7.11 43.93 25.63
C LEU A 696 6.94 42.75 24.66
N LEU A 697 7.64 41.64 24.89
CA LEU A 697 7.51 40.41 24.09
C LEU A 697 6.11 39.81 24.23
N ALA A 698 5.62 39.61 25.46
CA ALA A 698 4.29 39.07 25.72
C ALA A 698 3.18 39.95 25.14
N ALA A 699 3.29 41.28 25.26
CA ALA A 699 2.34 42.24 24.69
C ALA A 699 2.35 42.18 23.15
N THR A 700 3.53 42.14 22.53
CA THR A 700 3.63 42.06 21.06
C THR A 700 3.05 40.75 20.53
N CYS A 701 3.38 39.62 21.17
CA CYS A 701 2.86 38.30 20.77
C CYS A 701 1.34 38.16 20.96
N LYS A 702 0.78 38.73 22.05
CA LYS A 702 -0.67 38.71 22.32
C LYS A 702 -1.46 39.50 21.28
N GLU A 703 -0.93 40.65 20.84
CA GLU A 703 -1.62 41.57 19.93
C GLU A 703 -1.47 41.22 18.44
N LEU A 704 -0.68 40.20 18.07
CA LEU A 704 -0.50 39.74 16.67
C LEU A 704 -1.82 39.57 15.87
N PRO A 705 -2.94 39.08 16.45
CA PRO A 705 -4.21 38.97 15.73
C PRO A 705 -4.87 40.32 15.37
N GLY A 706 -4.47 41.43 16.03
CA GLY A 706 -5.06 42.77 15.87
C GLY A 706 -4.15 43.73 15.06
N PRO A 707 -4.51 44.17 13.84
CA PRO A 707 -3.59 44.87 12.93
C PRO A 707 -3.20 46.30 13.34
N LYS A 708 -3.93 46.95 14.26
CA LYS A 708 -3.63 48.32 14.72
C LYS A 708 -2.84 48.35 16.03
N GLU A 709 -3.16 47.46 16.97
CA GLU A 709 -2.55 47.43 18.31
C GLU A 709 -1.19 46.71 18.30
N SER A 710 -1.03 45.67 17.47
CA SER A 710 0.26 45.00 17.23
C SER A 710 1.36 45.94 16.77
N ARG A 711 1.06 46.91 15.89
CA ARG A 711 2.06 47.86 15.37
C ARG A 711 2.62 48.78 16.44
N ARG A 712 1.82 49.12 17.45
CA ARG A 712 2.25 50.00 18.55
C ARG A 712 3.22 49.26 19.46
N THR A 713 2.83 48.09 19.95
CA THR A 713 3.68 47.26 20.83
C THR A 713 4.93 46.76 20.11
N ALA A 714 4.81 46.37 18.83
CA ALA A 714 5.95 46.02 17.99
C ALA A 714 6.91 47.22 17.79
N LYS A 715 6.40 48.44 17.62
CA LYS A 715 7.25 49.64 17.54
C LYS A 715 8.01 49.90 18.84
N GLU A 716 7.35 49.78 19.99
CA GLU A 716 7.99 49.96 21.31
C GLU A 716 9.09 48.92 21.55
N LEU A 717 8.83 47.66 21.19
CA LEU A 717 9.83 46.59 21.23
C LEU A 717 10.99 46.87 20.25
N TRP A 718 10.69 47.28 19.02
CA TRP A 718 11.69 47.62 18.01
C TRP A 718 12.62 48.74 18.46
N GLU A 719 12.08 49.83 19.02
CA GLU A 719 12.87 50.96 19.51
C GLU A 719 13.79 50.56 20.66
N ALA A 720 13.28 49.79 21.63
CA ALA A 720 14.08 49.27 22.74
C ALA A 720 15.25 48.42 22.26
N VAL A 721 14.98 47.55 21.28
CA VAL A 721 15.96 46.63 20.72
C VAL A 721 17.01 47.38 19.87
N VAL A 722 16.60 48.30 18.98
CA VAL A 722 17.55 49.15 18.22
C VAL A 722 18.45 49.98 19.14
N GLN A 723 17.90 50.50 20.24
CA GLN A 723 18.67 51.26 21.22
C GLN A 723 19.74 50.41 21.90
N ILE A 724 19.44 49.14 22.19
CA ILE A 724 20.38 48.17 22.76
C ILE A 724 21.52 47.86 21.76
N CYS A 725 21.26 47.79 20.46
CA CYS A 725 22.32 47.61 19.45
C CYS A 725 22.99 48.90 18.97
N SER A 726 22.79 50.03 19.67
CA SER A 726 23.35 51.32 19.30
C SER A 726 24.49 51.75 20.22
N VAL A 727 25.54 52.33 19.63
CA VAL A 727 26.66 52.91 20.38
C VAL A 727 26.22 54.25 20.98
N SER A 728 26.42 54.44 22.29
CA SER A 728 26.14 55.72 22.94
C SER A 728 27.15 56.78 22.50
N SER A 729 26.66 57.94 22.05
CA SER A 729 27.48 59.03 21.52
C SER A 729 28.28 59.81 22.59
N GLN A 730 28.13 59.48 23.88
CA GLN A 730 28.77 60.20 24.98
C GLN A 730 30.24 59.81 25.26
N HIS A 731 30.76 58.71 24.71
CA HIS A 731 32.11 58.21 25.01
C HIS A 731 33.13 58.32 23.87
N LYS A 732 32.91 59.18 22.88
CA LYS A 732 33.87 59.50 21.79
C LYS A 732 35.08 60.33 22.27
N ARG A 733 35.72 59.97 23.37
CA ARG A 733 36.98 60.59 23.85
C ARG A 733 37.95 59.51 24.32
N SER A 734 38.63 58.82 23.40
CA SER A 734 40.02 58.32 23.60
C SER A 734 40.57 57.31 22.58
N SER A 735 39.83 56.86 21.57
CA SER A 735 40.39 55.92 20.58
C SER A 735 40.05 56.31 19.13
N ASP A 736 41.10 56.39 18.30
CA ASP A 736 41.00 56.67 16.87
C ASP A 736 40.63 55.37 16.13
N GLY A 737 39.33 55.21 15.88
CA GLY A 737 38.71 54.05 15.23
C GLY A 737 37.29 53.80 15.74
N ARG A 738 36.39 53.31 14.88
CA ARG A 738 35.09 52.80 15.36
C ARG A 738 35.36 51.58 16.25
N VAL A 739 35.36 51.76 17.58
CA VAL A 739 35.40 50.63 18.51
C VAL A 739 34.02 49.96 18.46
N SER A 740 33.96 48.78 17.84
CA SER A 740 32.74 47.97 17.76
C SER A 740 32.29 47.54 19.17
N LEU A 741 30.97 47.36 19.36
CA LEU A 741 30.38 46.76 20.56
C LEU A 741 30.99 45.38 20.90
N ILE A 742 31.63 44.73 19.91
CA ILE A 742 32.28 43.43 20.02
C ILE A 742 33.56 43.48 20.88
N LYS A 743 34.27 44.63 20.95
CA LYS A 743 35.59 44.73 21.61
C LYS A 743 35.57 45.46 22.96
N GLN A 744 34.64 46.38 23.20
CA GLN A 744 34.57 47.15 24.44
C GLN A 744 33.14 47.18 24.97
N ARG A 745 32.91 46.51 26.11
CA ARG A 745 31.59 46.20 26.67
C ARG A 745 31.03 47.31 27.58
N ASP A 746 31.72 48.45 27.68
CA ASP A 746 31.44 49.55 28.63
C ASP A 746 30.18 50.37 28.29
N SER A 747 29.68 50.32 27.05
CA SER A 747 28.34 50.80 26.72
C SER A 747 27.32 49.71 27.06
N SER A 748 26.85 49.76 28.30
CA SER A 748 25.88 48.82 28.86
C SER A 748 24.63 48.68 27.99
N LEU A 749 24.26 47.42 27.76
CA LEU A 749 23.07 46.87 27.10
C LEU A 749 23.22 46.61 25.59
N GLY A 750 23.87 45.50 25.21
CA GLY A 750 23.59 44.75 23.96
C GLY A 750 22.66 43.57 24.30
N ILE A 751 21.71 43.08 23.48
CA ILE A 751 21.77 42.51 22.13
C ILE A 751 20.39 42.62 21.39
N MET A 752 20.40 42.46 20.04
CA MET A 752 19.32 42.50 19.00
C MET A 752 19.00 43.92 18.48
N PRO A 753 18.77 44.25 17.17
CA PRO A 753 18.03 43.50 16.13
C PRO A 753 18.58 43.53 14.67
N ARG A 754 18.21 42.49 13.91
CA ARG A 754 17.44 42.60 12.66
C ARG A 754 16.62 41.32 12.52
N LEU A 755 15.33 41.42 12.82
CA LEU A 755 14.34 40.36 12.62
C LEU A 755 13.95 40.25 11.13
N GLU A 756 14.92 40.30 10.20
CA GLU A 756 14.64 40.08 8.77
C GLU A 756 14.32 38.60 8.47
N THR A 757 14.34 37.75 9.50
CA THR A 757 14.39 36.29 9.36
C THR A 757 13.46 35.50 10.29
N LEU A 758 12.66 36.13 11.15
CA LEU A 758 11.58 35.39 11.84
C LEU A 758 10.30 35.55 11.03
N THR A 759 10.16 34.67 10.03
CA THR A 759 9.02 34.50 9.12
C THR A 759 8.67 35.73 8.27
N ALA A 760 8.78 35.60 6.93
CA ALA A 760 8.32 36.62 5.99
C ALA A 760 6.83 36.99 6.18
N GLU A 761 6.07 36.17 6.90
CA GLU A 761 4.65 36.29 7.19
C GLU A 761 4.27 37.53 8.03
N HIS A 762 5.20 38.08 8.82
CA HIS A 762 4.91 39.19 9.76
C HIS A 762 5.73 40.47 9.52
N LEU A 763 6.40 40.60 8.37
CA LEU A 763 7.22 41.77 8.02
C LEU A 763 6.46 43.12 8.08
N SER A 764 5.15 43.10 7.92
CA SER A 764 4.30 44.30 7.82
C SER A 764 4.00 45.00 9.17
N ILE A 765 4.37 44.39 10.31
CA ILE A 765 4.12 44.96 11.64
C ILE A 765 5.27 45.82 12.16
N TRP A 766 6.48 45.65 11.60
CA TRP A 766 7.68 46.36 12.04
C TRP A 766 7.86 47.71 11.34
N PRO A 767 8.35 48.76 12.03
CA PRO A 767 8.61 50.06 11.41
C PRO A 767 9.69 49.98 10.32
N SER A 768 9.45 50.57 9.15
CA SER A 768 10.43 50.61 8.05
C SER A 768 11.49 51.72 8.20
N SER A 769 11.27 52.70 9.07
CA SER A 769 12.21 53.79 9.34
C SER A 769 13.11 53.47 10.54
N LEU A 770 14.43 53.57 10.34
CA LEU A 770 15.42 53.48 11.41
C LEU A 770 15.88 54.88 11.80
N ALA A 771 15.66 55.26 13.05
CA ALA A 771 16.27 56.46 13.61
C ALA A 771 17.78 56.22 13.81
N ASN A 772 18.61 57.10 13.27
CA ASN A 772 20.07 57.13 13.47
C ASN A 772 20.83 55.85 13.06
N ILE A 773 20.75 55.45 11.78
CA ILE A 773 21.48 54.29 11.21
C ILE A 773 22.98 54.28 11.53
N GLN A 774 23.62 55.46 11.70
CA GLN A 774 25.05 55.56 11.95
C GLN A 774 25.47 55.10 13.36
N SER A 775 24.55 55.03 14.32
CA SER A 775 24.84 54.55 15.68
C SER A 775 24.70 53.03 15.84
N VAL A 776 24.05 52.34 14.89
CA VAL A 776 23.79 50.90 14.98
C VAL A 776 25.01 50.09 14.53
N ASP A 777 25.42 49.11 15.34
CA ASP A 777 26.49 48.16 14.97
C ASP A 777 25.91 46.98 14.16
N VAL A 778 26.00 47.08 12.83
CA VAL A 778 25.46 46.08 11.89
C VAL A 778 26.17 44.72 12.01
N GLU A 779 27.44 44.70 12.41
CA GLU A 779 28.22 43.46 12.53
C GLU A 779 27.80 42.67 13.78
N ALA A 780 27.67 43.35 14.92
CA ALA A 780 27.15 42.76 16.15
C ALA A 780 25.72 42.18 15.95
N VAL A 781 24.90 42.88 15.16
CA VAL A 781 23.56 42.42 14.76
C VAL A 781 23.64 41.14 13.93
N ALA A 782 24.50 41.09 12.92
CA ALA A 782 24.60 39.92 12.04
C ALA A 782 25.06 38.66 12.80
N VAL A 783 26.03 38.80 13.72
CA VAL A 783 26.49 37.71 14.58
C VAL A 783 25.36 37.21 15.48
N THR A 784 24.66 38.13 16.14
CA THR A 784 23.54 37.81 17.02
C THR A 784 22.45 37.03 16.29
N VAL A 785 22.02 37.51 15.12
CA VAL A 785 20.94 36.86 14.35
C VAL A 785 21.34 35.45 13.95
N LYS A 786 22.61 35.25 13.54
CA LYS A 786 23.14 33.92 13.23
C LYS A 786 23.10 33.00 14.45
N GLU A 787 23.52 33.48 15.62
CA GLU A 787 23.48 32.69 16.87
C GLU A 787 22.04 32.35 17.27
N LEU A 788 21.10 33.29 17.17
CA LEU A 788 19.69 33.08 17.48
C LEU A 788 19.03 32.05 16.57
N VAL A 789 19.26 32.13 15.25
CA VAL A 789 18.71 31.15 14.31
C VAL A 789 19.34 29.78 14.53
N THR A 790 20.65 29.74 14.77
CA THR A 790 21.35 28.48 15.09
C THR A 790 20.77 27.86 16.37
N TYR A 791 20.58 28.66 17.42
CA TYR A 791 19.97 28.21 18.67
C TYR A 791 18.53 27.73 18.45
N ALA A 792 17.69 28.49 17.72
CA ALA A 792 16.32 28.08 17.40
C ALA A 792 16.27 26.74 16.67
N LEU A 793 17.19 26.50 15.73
CA LEU A 793 17.30 25.22 15.02
C LEU A 793 17.80 24.07 15.91
N THR A 794 18.58 24.34 16.97
CA THR A 794 18.89 23.31 17.99
C THR A 794 17.66 22.91 18.82
N LEU A 795 16.70 23.83 18.98
CA LEU A 795 15.45 23.55 19.71
C LEU A 795 14.44 22.81 18.83
N ASN A 796 14.25 23.26 17.58
CA ASN A 796 13.40 22.57 16.62
C ASN A 796 14.02 22.62 15.21
N PRO A 797 14.74 21.56 14.79
CA PRO A 797 15.36 21.50 13.48
C PRO A 797 14.35 21.33 12.34
N ASN A 798 13.10 20.98 12.64
CA ASN A 798 12.04 20.72 11.67
C ASN A 798 11.17 21.96 11.38
N ASN A 799 11.62 23.17 11.73
CA ASN A 799 10.90 24.38 11.37
C ASN A 799 11.35 24.91 10.00
N GLN A 800 10.49 24.78 8.99
CA GLN A 800 10.77 25.20 7.61
C GLN A 800 11.16 26.68 7.50
N SER A 801 10.53 27.56 8.28
CA SER A 801 10.77 29.00 8.20
C SER A 801 12.16 29.39 8.71
N TRP A 802 12.61 28.74 9.79
CA TRP A 802 13.94 28.96 10.36
C TRP A 802 15.04 28.39 9.46
N LEU A 803 14.78 27.28 8.78
CA LEU A 803 15.69 26.69 7.81
C LEU A 803 15.88 27.61 6.59
N ILE A 804 14.80 28.15 6.02
CA ILE A 804 14.86 29.12 4.91
C ILE A 804 15.67 30.35 5.33
N THR A 805 15.39 30.85 6.52
CA THR A 805 16.10 31.97 7.12
C THR A 805 17.59 31.71 7.28
N GLN A 806 17.98 30.52 7.75
CA GLN A 806 19.37 30.14 7.88
C GLN A 806 20.02 30.03 6.50
N ALA A 807 19.30 29.50 5.50
CA ALA A 807 19.75 29.47 4.12
C ALA A 807 19.98 30.87 3.55
N ASP A 808 19.09 31.82 3.83
CA ASP A 808 19.21 33.21 3.41
C ASP A 808 20.42 33.91 4.03
N ILE A 809 20.70 33.67 5.31
CA ILE A 809 21.91 34.18 5.99
C ILE A 809 23.17 33.61 5.32
N TYR A 810 23.20 32.30 5.04
CA TYR A 810 24.31 31.67 4.33
C TYR A 810 24.46 32.18 2.89
N PHE A 811 23.35 32.46 2.22
CA PHE A 811 23.35 33.03 0.87
C PHE A 811 23.98 34.43 0.85
N VAL A 812 23.59 35.31 1.79
CA VAL A 812 24.12 36.68 1.90
C VAL A 812 25.60 36.69 2.31
N THR A 813 26.03 35.71 3.12
CA THR A 813 27.44 35.54 3.52
C THR A 813 28.29 34.79 2.49
N ASN A 814 27.77 34.60 1.26
CA ASN A 814 28.43 33.91 0.14
C ASN A 814 28.78 32.44 0.40
N GLN A 815 28.08 31.78 1.31
CA GLN A 815 28.22 30.34 1.59
C GLN A 815 27.14 29.55 0.83
N TYR A 816 27.28 29.47 -0.51
CA TYR A 816 26.24 28.94 -1.39
C TYR A 816 25.93 27.45 -1.19
N SER A 817 26.92 26.63 -0.84
CA SER A 817 26.71 25.21 -0.54
C SER A 817 25.89 25.01 0.72
N ALA A 818 26.17 25.77 1.78
CA ALA A 818 25.39 25.73 3.02
C ALA A 818 23.97 26.28 2.80
N ALA A 819 23.83 27.35 2.02
CA ALA A 819 22.52 27.86 1.63
C ALA A 819 21.68 26.80 0.90
N MET A 820 22.28 26.09 -0.05
CA MET A 820 21.59 25.00 -0.78
C MET A 820 21.15 23.87 0.15
N HIS A 821 22.02 23.44 1.08
CA HIS A 821 21.68 22.45 2.10
C HIS A 821 20.41 22.85 2.85
N TYR A 822 20.37 24.06 3.42
CA TYR A 822 19.23 24.49 4.25
C TYR A 822 17.95 24.72 3.44
N TYR A 823 18.03 25.19 2.19
CA TYR A 823 16.85 25.26 1.30
C TYR A 823 16.28 23.88 1.00
N LEU A 824 17.13 22.89 0.72
CA LEU A 824 16.71 21.52 0.48
C LEU A 824 16.16 20.89 1.76
N GLN A 825 16.79 21.13 2.92
CA GLN A 825 16.28 20.66 4.21
C GLN A 825 14.88 21.22 4.50
N ALA A 826 14.65 22.51 4.28
CA ALA A 826 13.31 23.12 4.40
C ALA A 826 12.29 22.42 3.49
N GLY A 827 12.71 22.13 2.25
CA GLY A 827 11.91 21.36 1.29
C GLY A 827 11.59 19.94 1.76
N THR A 828 12.57 19.22 2.34
CA THR A 828 12.36 17.85 2.83
C THR A 828 11.37 17.79 3.98
N VAL A 829 11.43 18.77 4.90
CA VAL A 829 10.60 18.84 6.09
C VAL A 829 9.13 19.10 5.73
N CYS A 830 8.85 20.01 4.81
CA CYS A 830 7.48 20.38 4.44
C CYS A 830 6.77 19.38 3.51
N SER A 831 7.52 18.47 2.87
CA SER A 831 7.01 17.63 1.77
C SER A 831 7.23 16.11 1.96
N ASP A 832 7.62 15.68 3.16
CA ASP A 832 7.98 14.30 3.48
C ASP A 832 9.04 13.74 2.51
N TYR A 833 10.21 14.39 2.48
CA TYR A 833 11.32 14.05 1.59
C TYR A 833 10.93 14.10 0.10
N PHE A 834 10.20 15.15 -0.28
CA PHE A 834 9.70 15.40 -1.64
C PHE A 834 8.75 14.32 -2.18
N THR A 835 8.15 13.53 -1.29
CA THR A 835 7.12 12.57 -1.68
C THR A 835 5.87 13.30 -2.16
N LYS A 836 5.59 14.46 -1.56
CA LYS A 836 4.52 15.40 -1.93
C LYS A 836 5.11 16.65 -2.63
N PRO A 837 4.31 17.41 -3.39
CA PRO A 837 4.76 18.70 -3.91
C PRO A 837 5.07 19.65 -2.75
N VAL A 838 6.14 20.44 -2.91
CA VAL A 838 6.53 21.46 -1.93
C VAL A 838 5.48 22.59 -1.95
N PRO A 839 5.01 23.07 -0.78
CA PRO A 839 4.06 24.17 -0.73
C PRO A 839 4.61 25.45 -1.39
N PRO A 840 3.78 26.20 -2.15
CA PRO A 840 4.23 27.37 -2.91
C PRO A 840 4.60 28.58 -2.02
N ASP A 841 4.17 28.59 -0.76
CA ASP A 841 4.56 29.53 0.29
C ASP A 841 5.98 29.26 0.83
N VAL A 842 6.44 28.00 0.76
CA VAL A 842 7.78 27.58 1.18
C VAL A 842 8.77 27.79 0.04
N TYR A 843 8.50 27.20 -1.13
CA TYR A 843 9.31 27.40 -2.34
C TYR A 843 8.68 28.47 -3.23
N THR A 844 8.87 29.71 -2.80
CA THR A 844 8.51 30.88 -3.61
C THR A 844 9.50 31.05 -4.77
N ASP A 845 9.11 31.83 -5.79
CA ASP A 845 10.00 32.20 -6.90
C ASP A 845 11.29 32.88 -6.39
N GLN A 846 11.24 33.59 -5.25
CA GLN A 846 12.42 34.19 -4.64
C GLN A 846 13.39 33.13 -4.11
N VAL A 847 12.89 32.11 -3.41
CA VAL A 847 13.71 30.99 -2.91
C VAL A 847 14.31 30.23 -4.09
N LEU A 848 13.52 29.90 -5.11
CA LEU A 848 13.99 29.21 -6.31
C LEU A 848 15.04 30.02 -7.07
N LYS A 849 14.87 31.35 -7.22
CA LYS A 849 15.88 32.24 -7.82
C LYS A 849 17.18 32.27 -7.00
N ARG A 850 17.12 32.21 -5.67
CA ARG A 850 18.31 32.10 -4.81
C ARG A 850 18.99 30.74 -4.98
N MET A 851 18.24 29.64 -5.04
CA MET A 851 18.77 28.30 -5.33
C MET A 851 19.46 28.25 -6.71
N ILE A 852 18.84 28.83 -7.74
CA ILE A 852 19.43 28.97 -9.08
C ILE A 852 20.77 29.74 -9.01
N LYS A 853 20.81 30.86 -8.29
CA LYS A 853 22.03 31.63 -8.11
C LYS A 853 23.11 30.87 -7.32
N CYS A 854 22.73 30.10 -6.30
CA CYS A 854 23.65 29.21 -5.60
C CYS A 854 24.27 28.17 -6.55
N CYS A 855 23.46 27.44 -7.33
CA CYS A 855 23.97 26.46 -8.29
C CYS A 855 24.89 27.09 -9.33
N SER A 856 24.53 28.28 -9.84
CA SER A 856 25.34 29.01 -10.82
C SER A 856 26.73 29.35 -10.29
N LEU A 857 26.81 29.84 -9.04
CA LEU A 857 28.09 30.20 -8.39
C LEU A 857 28.88 28.98 -7.89
N LEU A 858 28.24 27.80 -7.81
CA LEU A 858 28.88 26.51 -7.55
C LEU A 858 29.33 25.79 -8.84
N ASN A 859 29.20 26.44 -10.01
CA ASN A 859 29.46 25.86 -11.33
C ASN A 859 28.59 24.61 -11.65
N CYS A 860 27.38 24.54 -11.10
CA CYS A 860 26.40 23.47 -11.36
C CYS A 860 25.36 23.92 -12.40
N HIS A 861 25.78 24.06 -13.66
CA HIS A 861 24.99 24.72 -14.69
C HIS A 861 23.79 23.92 -15.23
N THR A 862 23.82 22.59 -15.14
CA THR A 862 22.69 21.73 -15.53
C THR A 862 21.64 21.70 -14.42
N GLN A 863 22.06 21.73 -13.15
CA GLN A 863 21.14 21.94 -12.02
C GLN A 863 20.41 23.28 -12.12
N VAL A 864 21.10 24.35 -12.58
CA VAL A 864 20.47 25.65 -12.88
C VAL A 864 19.37 25.49 -13.92
N ALA A 865 19.66 24.86 -15.06
CA ALA A 865 18.68 24.67 -16.13
C ALA A 865 17.46 23.86 -15.65
N VAL A 866 17.68 22.83 -14.83
CA VAL A 866 16.58 22.05 -14.25
C VAL A 866 15.75 22.90 -13.28
N LEU A 867 16.37 23.67 -12.39
CA LEU A 867 15.69 24.56 -11.43
C LEU A 867 14.91 25.70 -12.10
N CYS A 868 15.34 26.20 -13.25
CA CYS A 868 14.60 27.21 -14.02
C CYS A 868 13.18 26.74 -14.40
N GLN A 869 12.95 25.42 -14.53
CA GLN A 869 11.62 24.86 -14.81
C GLN A 869 10.71 24.84 -13.56
N PHE A 870 11.24 25.04 -12.35
CA PHE A 870 10.45 25.02 -11.11
C PHE A 870 9.70 26.32 -10.86
N LEU A 871 10.12 27.41 -11.51
CA LEU A 871 9.45 28.70 -11.48
C LEU A 871 8.06 28.61 -12.12
N ARG A 872 7.16 29.54 -11.77
CA ARG A 872 5.83 29.63 -12.41
C ARG A 872 5.93 29.83 -13.92
N GLU A 873 6.85 30.68 -14.33
CA GLU A 873 7.25 30.89 -15.72
C GLU A 873 8.71 30.46 -15.87
N VAL A 874 8.99 29.62 -16.87
CA VAL A 874 10.33 29.09 -17.09
C VAL A 874 11.28 30.21 -17.54
N ASP A 875 12.35 30.42 -16.78
CA ASP A 875 13.39 31.41 -17.12
C ASP A 875 14.40 30.82 -18.13
N TYR A 876 14.02 30.83 -19.40
CA TYR A 876 14.86 30.34 -20.50
C TYR A 876 16.16 31.12 -20.65
N MET A 877 16.18 32.42 -20.36
CA MET A 877 17.36 33.27 -20.53
C MET A 877 18.48 32.81 -19.59
N THR A 878 18.15 32.57 -18.33
CA THR A 878 19.11 32.05 -17.34
C THR A 878 19.51 30.61 -17.66
N ALA A 879 18.56 29.75 -18.05
CA ALA A 879 18.83 28.36 -18.39
C ALA A 879 19.78 28.24 -19.58
N PHE A 880 19.53 28.95 -20.68
CA PHE A 880 20.38 28.91 -21.88
C PHE A 880 21.77 29.47 -21.62
N LYS A 881 21.86 30.57 -20.85
CA LYS A 881 23.15 31.14 -20.45
C LYS A 881 23.98 30.14 -19.64
N ALA A 882 23.37 29.45 -18.68
CA ALA A 882 24.05 28.44 -17.87
C ALA A 882 24.53 27.26 -18.73
N LEU A 883 23.68 26.73 -19.62
CA LEU A 883 24.02 25.59 -20.48
C LEU A 883 25.09 25.92 -21.54
N GLN A 884 25.30 27.20 -21.85
CA GLN A 884 26.37 27.66 -22.74
C GLN A 884 27.77 27.56 -22.08
N GLU A 885 27.85 27.50 -20.76
CA GLU A 885 29.12 27.30 -20.05
C GLU A 885 29.71 25.90 -20.35
N GLN A 886 31.05 25.81 -20.37
CA GLN A 886 31.76 24.55 -20.63
C GLN A 886 32.30 23.89 -19.35
N THR A 887 32.44 24.65 -18.27
CA THR A 887 33.01 24.20 -17.00
C THR A 887 31.91 23.90 -15.99
N SER A 888 31.19 22.78 -16.18
CA SER A 888 30.15 22.32 -15.26
C SER A 888 30.67 21.22 -14.31
N HIS A 889 30.29 21.28 -13.03
CA HIS A 889 30.67 20.31 -11.99
C HIS A 889 29.49 19.48 -11.47
N ASP A 890 28.49 19.22 -12.33
CA ASP A 890 27.24 18.56 -11.94
C ASP A 890 26.84 17.37 -12.83
N SER A 891 27.80 16.72 -13.50
CA SER A 891 27.54 15.50 -14.30
C SER A 891 26.42 15.68 -15.34
N MET A 892 26.51 16.76 -16.12
CA MET A 892 25.56 17.25 -17.14
C MET A 892 24.57 16.22 -17.72
N ASP A 893 25.06 15.21 -18.43
CA ASP A 893 24.27 14.23 -19.18
C ASP A 893 23.43 13.30 -18.29
N SER A 894 23.83 13.14 -17.02
CA SER A 894 23.04 12.38 -16.03
C SER A 894 21.78 13.11 -15.59
N PHE A 895 21.68 14.43 -15.83
CA PHE A 895 20.55 15.25 -15.40
C PHE A 895 19.48 15.51 -16.48
N TYR A 896 19.70 15.08 -17.74
CA TYR A 896 18.74 15.31 -18.83
C TYR A 896 17.40 14.62 -18.61
N ASP A 897 17.37 13.49 -17.91
CA ASP A 897 16.14 12.78 -17.53
C ASP A 897 15.24 13.58 -16.58
N TYR A 898 15.77 14.64 -15.94
CA TYR A 898 15.01 15.54 -15.06
C TYR A 898 14.43 16.75 -15.78
N ILE A 899 14.76 16.95 -17.06
CA ILE A 899 14.23 18.04 -17.88
C ILE A 899 12.92 17.54 -18.52
N TRP A 900 11.83 18.28 -18.33
CA TRP A 900 10.54 18.00 -18.95
C TRP A 900 10.16 19.07 -19.98
N ASP A 901 10.84 20.21 -19.97
CA ASP A 901 10.65 21.26 -20.96
C ASP A 901 11.38 20.91 -22.27
N VAL A 902 10.60 20.78 -23.34
CA VAL A 902 11.11 20.40 -24.67
C VAL A 902 12.04 21.48 -25.24
N THR A 903 11.76 22.76 -24.96
CA THR A 903 12.59 23.88 -25.43
C THR A 903 14.01 23.82 -24.88
N ILE A 904 14.16 23.47 -23.59
CA ILE A 904 15.47 23.30 -22.97
C ILE A 904 16.22 22.10 -23.58
N LEU A 905 15.52 20.99 -23.85
CA LEU A 905 16.12 19.81 -24.48
C LEU A 905 16.53 20.06 -25.94
N GLU A 906 15.74 20.82 -26.70
CA GLU A 906 16.07 21.24 -28.06
C GLU A 906 17.33 22.13 -28.06
N TYR A 907 17.41 23.07 -27.12
CA TYR A 907 18.58 23.92 -26.96
C TYR A 907 19.84 23.11 -26.61
N LEU A 908 19.73 22.15 -25.69
CA LEU A 908 20.81 21.20 -25.38
C LEU A 908 21.27 20.44 -26.62
N THR A 909 20.33 19.92 -27.41
CA THR A 909 20.61 19.20 -28.66
C THR A 909 21.37 20.08 -29.65
N HIS A 910 20.95 21.35 -29.79
CA HIS A 910 21.63 22.33 -30.63
C HIS A 910 23.06 22.64 -30.15
N ILE A 911 23.25 22.87 -28.84
CA ILE A 911 24.58 23.13 -28.27
C ILE A 911 25.53 21.94 -28.48
N HIS A 912 25.09 20.72 -28.18
CA HIS A 912 25.94 19.54 -28.36
C HIS A 912 26.28 19.30 -29.82
N HIS A 913 25.34 19.56 -30.74
CA HIS A 913 25.64 19.51 -32.17
C HIS A 913 26.71 20.54 -32.56
N LYS A 914 26.59 21.79 -32.10
CA LYS A 914 27.56 22.86 -32.37
C LYS A 914 28.95 22.56 -31.80
N ARG A 915 29.03 21.86 -30.66
CA ARG A 915 30.29 21.48 -30.00
C ARG A 915 30.88 20.15 -30.48
N GLY A 916 30.20 19.41 -31.35
CA GLY A 916 30.63 18.09 -31.80
C GLY A 916 30.49 16.97 -30.76
N GLU A 917 29.66 17.16 -29.73
CA GLU A 917 29.43 16.22 -28.63
C GLU A 917 28.32 15.20 -28.99
N ILE A 918 28.66 14.22 -29.84
CA ILE A 918 27.69 13.30 -30.45
C ILE A 918 26.96 12.44 -29.41
N ASP A 919 27.66 11.92 -28.41
CA ASP A 919 27.07 11.03 -27.39
C ASP A 919 25.99 11.75 -26.56
N LYS A 920 26.31 12.95 -26.06
CA LYS A 920 25.37 13.77 -25.28
C LYS A 920 24.19 14.25 -26.11
N ARG A 921 24.42 14.61 -27.38
CA ARG A 921 23.36 14.92 -28.34
C ARG A 921 22.39 13.75 -28.47
N GLN A 922 22.88 12.52 -28.57
CA GLN A 922 22.02 11.35 -28.71
C GLN A 922 21.19 11.09 -27.43
N VAL A 923 21.75 11.35 -26.25
CA VAL A 923 21.01 11.30 -24.97
C VAL A 923 19.91 12.36 -24.94
N ALA A 924 20.19 13.60 -25.34
CA ALA A 924 19.19 14.67 -25.40
C ALA A 924 18.06 14.36 -26.40
N ILE A 925 18.38 13.85 -27.61
CA ILE A 925 17.38 13.41 -28.59
C ILE A 925 16.52 12.26 -28.04
N LYS A 926 17.13 11.31 -27.33
CA LYS A 926 16.41 10.21 -26.68
C LYS A 926 15.48 10.74 -25.59
N ALA A 927 15.87 11.77 -24.84
CA ALA A 927 15.02 12.42 -23.85
C ALA A 927 13.81 13.11 -24.50
N ILE A 928 14.01 13.84 -25.61
CA ILE A 928 12.92 14.47 -26.38
C ILE A 928 11.95 13.40 -26.92
N GLY A 929 12.47 12.28 -27.41
CA GLY A 929 11.67 11.17 -27.95
C GLY A 929 10.84 10.39 -26.92
N GLN A 930 10.85 10.78 -25.65
CA GLN A 930 10.03 10.14 -24.61
C GLN A 930 8.55 10.48 -24.80
N SER A 931 7.69 9.46 -24.86
CA SER A 931 6.24 9.64 -25.03
C SER A 931 5.58 10.47 -23.92
N GLU A 932 6.17 10.47 -22.71
CA GLU A 932 5.69 11.27 -21.57
C GLU A 932 5.81 12.79 -21.82
N LEU A 933 6.74 13.23 -22.67
CA LEU A 933 7.06 14.66 -22.92
C LEU A 933 6.46 15.18 -24.23
N ASN A 934 5.62 14.40 -24.91
CA ASN A 934 4.96 14.85 -26.12
C ASN A 934 4.04 16.04 -25.81
N SER A 935 4.31 17.20 -26.41
CA SER A 935 3.54 18.43 -26.21
C SER A 935 2.07 18.32 -26.62
N SER A 936 1.70 17.29 -27.39
CA SER A 936 0.32 16.97 -27.74
C SER A 936 -0.41 16.10 -26.70
N ASN A 937 0.26 15.70 -25.61
CA ASN A 937 -0.39 14.98 -24.52
C ASN A 937 -1.39 15.88 -23.78
N PRO A 938 -2.44 15.30 -23.16
CA PRO A 938 -3.29 16.05 -22.24
C PRO A 938 -2.48 16.56 -21.04
N GLU A 939 -2.88 17.72 -20.53
CA GLU A 939 -2.17 18.46 -19.47
C GLU A 939 -1.90 17.60 -18.22
N GLU A 940 -2.83 16.72 -17.85
CA GLU A 940 -2.69 15.80 -16.70
C GLU A 940 -1.44 14.90 -16.81
N VAL A 941 -1.13 14.42 -18.02
CA VAL A 941 0.03 13.56 -18.27
C VAL A 941 1.31 14.38 -18.17
N LEU A 942 1.32 15.59 -18.72
CA LEU A 942 2.46 16.50 -18.65
C LEU A 942 2.75 16.94 -17.21
N GLN A 943 1.72 17.27 -16.44
CA GLN A 943 1.84 17.64 -15.03
C GLN A 943 2.37 16.48 -14.18
N LEU A 944 1.87 15.25 -14.38
CA LEU A 944 2.36 14.07 -13.67
C LEU A 944 3.83 13.75 -14.04
N ALA A 945 4.17 13.87 -15.32
CA ALA A 945 5.53 13.67 -15.82
C ALA A 945 6.51 14.71 -15.22
N ALA A 946 6.09 15.98 -15.14
CA ALA A 946 6.84 17.05 -14.50
C ALA A 946 6.97 16.81 -12.99
N GLN A 947 5.89 16.46 -12.27
CA GLN A 947 5.92 16.20 -10.83
C GLN A 947 6.85 15.03 -10.47
N LYS A 948 6.81 13.94 -11.25
CA LYS A 948 7.70 12.79 -11.10
C LYS A 948 9.17 13.18 -11.27
N ARG A 949 9.48 14.03 -12.25
CA ARG A 949 10.85 14.54 -12.50
C ARG A 949 11.29 15.52 -11.40
N LYS A 950 10.42 16.45 -10.99
CA LYS A 950 10.64 17.37 -9.85
C LYS A 950 11.00 16.60 -8.58
N LYS A 951 10.21 15.58 -8.24
CA LYS A 951 10.47 14.70 -7.08
C LYS A 951 11.84 14.03 -7.18
N LYS A 952 12.14 13.36 -8.30
CA LYS A 952 13.41 12.64 -8.46
C LYS A 952 14.61 13.60 -8.40
N PHE A 953 14.51 14.76 -9.02
CA PHE A 953 15.56 15.77 -9.01
C PHE A 953 15.81 16.31 -7.60
N LEU A 954 14.77 16.71 -6.86
CA LEU A 954 14.91 17.22 -5.49
C LEU A 954 15.46 16.14 -4.53
N GLN A 955 15.08 14.87 -4.70
CA GLN A 955 15.66 13.76 -3.93
C GLN A 955 17.13 13.50 -4.28
N ALA A 956 17.51 13.63 -5.55
CA ALA A 956 18.90 13.53 -5.98
C ALA A 956 19.74 14.69 -5.43
N MET A 957 19.20 15.92 -5.48
CA MET A 957 19.81 17.11 -4.88
C MET A 957 19.98 16.94 -3.37
N ALA A 958 18.95 16.50 -2.63
CA ALA A 958 19.08 16.29 -1.18
C ALA A 958 20.26 15.36 -0.86
N LYS A 959 20.29 14.17 -1.46
CA LYS A 959 21.39 13.19 -1.29
C LYS A 959 22.78 13.72 -1.66
N LEU A 960 22.85 14.71 -2.55
CA LEU A 960 24.11 15.33 -2.96
C LEU A 960 24.65 16.30 -1.90
N TYR A 961 23.77 17.02 -1.20
CA TYR A 961 24.15 18.11 -0.29
C TYR A 961 24.14 17.71 1.20
N PHE A 962 23.37 16.68 1.61
CA PHE A 962 23.36 16.11 2.97
C PHE A 962 22.67 14.73 3.03
#